data_AF-A0A1Y1Q3A1-F1
#
_entry.id   AF-A0A1Y1Q3A1-F1
#
_cell.length_a   1.000
_cell.length_b   1.000
_cell.length_c   1.000
_cell.angle_alpha   90.00
_cell.angle_beta   90.00
_cell.angle_gamma   90.00
#
_symmetry.space_group_name_H-M   'P 1'
#
loop_
_entity.id
_entity.type
_entity.pdbx_description
1 polymer ?
#
loop_
_entity_poly.entity_id
_entity_poly.type
_entity_poly.pdbx_seq_one_letter_code
_entity_poly.pdbx_strand_id
1 'polypeptide(L)'
;WKRPVFDQIKNKVFDLLGKDTPQDSTIILYGQSGSGKSVLLKWLAVELRKLGLPIIFIENSLFSPSFSNIDWFARYVETVTKAPVMVIYDGTQVDQEYVKLSELLASRGRRCVIIGSSYPSQKQHKKTKNRHGKAKVIPLLINVGLTEEESKQLFLHLEKFLPEHNLELVKRLSVSDTSNFFAVLYRLLPPAQKKLANGIVNEGTYVVSRIHEEVVRSVQTEEGLKGATLLEQVLRKAFQNSEDLWLPKNQTAVSSGLTYNVNEAYQLINTVMLVSRLGLELPQNLALRLLPHNSAAVYRGSLRGDIILEKSKSNSIFLSARHELEAKVWLDERLPDPQNQFELLEKLVRLARASEIRDDDSLELEFMVKLLQKIGPEGDDRTRMSANFYRKIADLVKDLREQFKEVHPRLLLLQSHALREWVKVQQEQLDKNVSREGQKEQLCEWLKVLTEAEEGLRMANDIVQNRADAMSRSLSKSAREHLARVETERACVIGARQGCQLRMLTPNELTFKRVQEEIQTTYEEARSAWRKAMRFDEENVNATDAACWICRDRHEIGKKTPGEMTPEREIAEIELLADWQEVIERYGQLALAPSQEDMRDHREQEFSKALGNPDRIEKVVSRAASRGSPVVHIFKARHLIEEKEGVKAARQYLEENCNAHQYLDSNQEHGELERNRALLLLYTRYWWQTETGYPSYLGEDRMCLAFSPEQWKQLKTLMDLRLTLEGENESGTALLLRACALVHLNQVEEAIKVFDKLDRLQVGGYRRSRTLFLLCDNQGKPEQFSAEFRGMRGSGDRYYVWSDRLRAKVAFHLYDFDLKEVRPGKLIGPFHLAINFRGFFAEPLWRFVSSKKEGSTRR
;
A
#
# COMPACT_ATOMS: atom_id res chain seq x y z
N TRP A 1 -10.14 -20.68 33.28
CA TRP A 1 -11.15 -20.07 32.39
C TRP A 1 -11.80 -21.17 31.56
N LYS A 2 -13.09 -21.07 31.25
CA LYS A 2 -13.81 -22.01 30.37
C LYS A 2 -14.49 -21.19 29.28
N ARG A 3 -14.50 -21.73 28.06
CA ARG A 3 -15.24 -21.09 26.98
C ARG A 3 -16.74 -21.19 27.25
N PRO A 4 -17.56 -20.15 26.99
CA PRO A 4 -19.02 -20.16 27.17
C PRO A 4 -19.73 -21.35 26.51
N VAL A 5 -19.19 -21.86 25.40
CA VAL A 5 -19.74 -23.04 24.70
C VAL A 5 -19.75 -24.29 25.60
N PHE A 6 -18.87 -24.37 26.60
CA PHE A 6 -18.87 -25.47 27.57
C PHE A 6 -20.20 -25.57 28.33
N ASP A 7 -20.72 -24.45 28.83
CA ASP A 7 -21.97 -24.43 29.58
C ASP A 7 -23.17 -24.75 28.68
N GLN A 8 -23.11 -24.35 27.41
CA GLN A 8 -24.13 -24.73 26.41
C GLN A 8 -24.19 -26.25 26.19
N ILE A 9 -23.03 -26.90 26.04
CA ILE A 9 -22.97 -28.36 25.86
C ILE A 9 -23.45 -29.06 27.12
N LYS A 10 -22.99 -28.61 28.30
CA LYS A 10 -23.40 -29.16 29.59
C LYS A 10 -24.91 -29.09 29.77
N ASN A 11 -25.53 -27.93 29.50
CA ASN A 11 -26.98 -27.76 29.57
C ASN A 11 -27.70 -28.68 28.58
N LYS A 12 -27.20 -28.84 27.35
CA LYS A 12 -27.79 -29.76 26.37
C LYS A 12 -27.67 -31.22 26.77
N VAL A 13 -26.57 -31.62 27.42
CA VAL A 13 -26.44 -32.97 27.98
C VAL A 13 -27.49 -33.17 29.07
N PHE A 14 -27.68 -32.21 29.99
CA PHE A 14 -28.73 -32.31 31.02
C PHE A 14 -30.15 -32.35 30.44
N ASP A 15 -30.44 -31.55 29.40
CA ASP A 15 -31.71 -31.62 28.67
C ASP A 15 -31.99 -33.03 28.13
N LEU A 16 -30.94 -33.76 27.71
CA LEU A 16 -31.06 -35.13 27.19
C LEU A 16 -31.17 -36.18 28.30
N LEU A 17 -30.51 -35.97 29.44
CA LEU A 17 -30.61 -36.88 30.59
C LEU A 17 -32.04 -36.97 31.14
N GLY A 18 -32.84 -35.90 31.01
CA GLY A 18 -34.24 -35.86 31.42
C GLY A 18 -35.23 -36.53 30.45
N LYS A 19 -34.77 -37.09 29.32
CA LYS A 19 -35.64 -37.76 28.33
C LYS A 19 -35.66 -39.28 28.52
N ASP A 20 -36.77 -39.89 28.12
CA ASP A 20 -36.92 -41.35 28.14
C ASP A 20 -36.08 -42.04 27.04
N THR A 21 -35.86 -41.37 25.90
CA THR A 21 -35.05 -41.87 24.78
C THR A 21 -33.82 -40.99 24.47
N PRO A 22 -32.82 -40.95 25.36
CA PRO A 22 -31.59 -40.15 25.15
C PRO A 22 -30.81 -40.56 23.89
N GLN A 23 -30.88 -41.84 23.50
CA GLN A 23 -30.21 -42.43 22.34
C GLN A 23 -30.71 -41.96 20.98
N ASP A 24 -31.87 -41.32 20.93
CA ASP A 24 -32.43 -40.73 19.72
C ASP A 24 -31.78 -39.38 19.39
N SER A 25 -30.84 -38.89 20.19
CA SER A 25 -30.16 -37.62 19.98
C SER A 25 -28.64 -37.77 20.07
N THR A 26 -27.93 -37.24 19.08
CA THR A 26 -26.47 -37.22 19.02
C THR A 26 -25.99 -35.77 19.04
N ILE A 27 -25.15 -35.41 20.00
CA ILE A 27 -24.54 -34.08 20.05
C ILE A 27 -23.25 -34.11 19.24
N ILE A 28 -23.10 -33.19 18.28
CA ILE A 28 -21.87 -33.08 17.49
C ILE A 28 -21.31 -31.68 17.66
N LEU A 29 -20.04 -31.64 18.05
CA LEU A 29 -19.28 -30.44 18.30
C LEU A 29 -18.42 -30.11 17.09
N TYR A 30 -18.85 -29.11 16.32
CA TYR A 30 -18.18 -28.61 15.14
C TYR A 30 -17.21 -27.50 15.53
N GLY A 31 -16.00 -27.56 15.02
CA GLY A 31 -15.04 -26.49 15.20
C GLY A 31 -13.77 -26.76 14.41
N GLN A 32 -12.97 -25.74 14.19
CA GLN A 32 -11.74 -25.85 13.42
C GLN A 32 -10.61 -26.44 14.27
N SER A 33 -9.48 -26.80 13.65
CA SER A 33 -8.26 -27.17 14.40
C SER A 33 -7.82 -26.01 15.30
N GLY A 34 -7.37 -26.33 16.51
CA GLY A 34 -6.97 -25.30 17.48
C GLY A 34 -8.11 -24.56 18.19
N SER A 35 -9.39 -24.84 17.88
CA SER A 35 -10.55 -24.23 18.58
C SER A 35 -10.77 -24.72 20.02
N GLY A 36 -10.08 -25.78 20.44
CA GLY A 36 -10.13 -26.35 21.80
C GLY A 36 -11.09 -27.53 22.00
N LYS A 37 -11.61 -28.16 20.92
CA LYS A 37 -12.58 -29.27 20.98
C LYS A 37 -12.15 -30.41 21.90
N SER A 38 -10.95 -30.96 21.70
CA SER A 38 -10.44 -32.09 22.47
C SER A 38 -10.31 -31.79 23.95
N VAL A 39 -9.82 -30.60 24.30
CA VAL A 39 -9.72 -30.16 25.70
C VAL A 39 -11.11 -30.02 26.29
N LEU A 40 -12.05 -29.44 25.56
CA LEU A 40 -13.43 -29.27 26.01
C LEU A 40 -14.12 -30.61 26.26
N LEU A 41 -13.98 -31.58 25.36
CA LEU A 41 -14.55 -32.93 25.51
C LEU A 41 -13.93 -33.69 26.69
N LYS A 42 -12.62 -33.60 26.89
CA LYS A 42 -11.95 -34.16 28.08
C LYS A 42 -12.48 -33.53 29.36
N TRP A 43 -12.65 -32.20 29.36
CA TRP A 43 -13.16 -31.47 30.51
C TRP A 43 -14.61 -31.83 30.82
N LEU A 44 -15.45 -31.99 29.78
CA LEU A 44 -16.82 -32.47 29.91
C LEU A 44 -16.89 -33.88 30.51
N ALA A 45 -16.01 -34.78 30.07
CA ALA A 45 -15.92 -36.14 30.62
C ALA A 45 -15.63 -36.11 32.13
N VAL A 46 -14.65 -35.31 32.56
CA VAL A 46 -14.31 -35.17 33.99
C VAL A 46 -15.48 -34.61 34.80
N GLU A 47 -16.18 -33.58 34.31
CA GLU A 47 -17.30 -32.98 35.03
C GLU A 47 -18.51 -33.90 35.13
N LEU A 48 -18.87 -34.60 34.05
CA LEU A 48 -19.95 -35.58 34.08
C LEU A 48 -19.60 -36.76 35.00
N ARG A 49 -18.31 -37.13 35.10
CA ARG A 49 -17.86 -38.21 35.99
C ARG A 49 -17.99 -37.82 37.45
N LYS A 50 -17.68 -36.57 37.81
CA LYS A 50 -17.89 -36.04 39.17
C LYS A 50 -19.36 -36.07 39.60
N LEU A 51 -20.28 -36.00 38.64
CA LEU A 51 -21.72 -36.12 38.88
C LEU A 51 -22.19 -37.58 38.99
N GLY A 52 -21.27 -38.55 38.97
CA GLY A 52 -21.56 -39.97 39.12
C GLY A 52 -21.99 -40.68 37.83
N LEU A 53 -21.92 -40.02 36.66
CA LEU A 53 -22.35 -40.63 35.41
C LEU A 53 -21.32 -41.67 34.88
N PRO A 54 -21.80 -42.72 34.21
CA PRO A 54 -20.95 -43.69 33.53
C PRO A 54 -20.50 -43.13 32.17
N ILE A 55 -19.18 -43.13 31.93
CA ILE A 55 -18.58 -42.45 30.77
C ILE A 55 -17.61 -43.38 30.05
N ILE A 56 -17.73 -43.43 28.73
CA ILE A 56 -16.73 -43.96 27.81
C ILE A 56 -16.12 -42.77 27.08
N PHE A 57 -14.81 -42.59 27.22
CA PHE A 57 -14.06 -41.58 26.48
C PHE A 57 -13.21 -42.26 25.42
N ILE A 58 -13.40 -41.89 24.16
CA ILE A 58 -12.68 -42.42 23.00
C ILE A 58 -11.81 -41.30 22.45
N GLU A 59 -10.49 -41.49 22.54
CA GLU A 59 -9.51 -40.56 21.99
C GLU A 59 -9.45 -40.62 20.46
N ASN A 60 -8.93 -39.54 19.86
CA ASN A 60 -8.63 -39.51 18.44
C ASN A 60 -7.52 -40.52 18.15
N SER A 61 -7.89 -41.69 17.62
CA SER A 61 -6.97 -42.77 17.29
C SER A 61 -7.23 -43.26 15.86
N LEU A 62 -6.22 -43.83 15.22
CA LEU A 62 -6.33 -44.40 13.88
C LEU A 62 -7.31 -45.59 13.82
N PHE A 63 -7.67 -46.18 14.96
CA PHE A 63 -8.57 -47.32 15.04
C PHE A 63 -9.98 -46.89 15.43
N SER A 64 -10.96 -47.43 14.71
CA SER A 64 -12.36 -47.24 15.04
C SER A 64 -12.70 -47.97 16.35
N PRO A 65 -13.58 -47.39 17.20
CA PRO A 65 -13.92 -48.02 18.46
C PRO A 65 -14.68 -49.33 18.24
N SER A 66 -14.32 -50.37 19.00
CA SER A 66 -15.03 -51.64 18.98
C SER A 66 -16.43 -51.48 19.55
N PHE A 67 -17.45 -51.58 18.68
CA PHE A 67 -18.85 -51.50 19.05
C PHE A 67 -19.22 -52.51 20.15
N SER A 68 -18.69 -53.74 20.07
CA SER A 68 -18.95 -54.81 21.03
C SER A 68 -18.56 -54.42 22.45
N ASN A 69 -17.46 -53.66 22.61
CA ASN A 69 -16.99 -53.21 23.91
C ASN A 69 -17.89 -52.10 24.48
N ILE A 70 -18.38 -51.20 23.63
CA ILE A 70 -19.31 -50.12 24.03
C ILE A 70 -20.64 -50.72 24.48
N ASP A 71 -21.20 -51.66 23.69
CA ASP A 71 -22.46 -52.33 24.04
C ASP A 71 -22.29 -53.13 25.34
N TRP A 72 -21.22 -53.92 25.47
CA TRP A 72 -20.94 -54.70 26.70
C TRP A 72 -20.89 -53.82 27.95
N PHE A 73 -20.15 -52.71 27.89
CA PHE A 73 -20.08 -51.76 29.00
C PHE A 73 -21.45 -51.15 29.31
N ALA A 74 -22.22 -50.79 28.29
CA ALA A 74 -23.57 -50.26 28.48
C ALA A 74 -24.50 -51.27 29.16
N ARG A 75 -24.43 -52.56 28.79
CA ARG A 75 -25.20 -53.62 29.48
C ARG A 75 -24.83 -53.71 30.94
N TYR A 76 -23.53 -53.67 31.25
CA TYR A 76 -23.05 -53.77 32.63
C TYR A 76 -23.48 -52.58 33.48
N VAL A 77 -23.50 -51.37 32.93
CA VAL A 77 -23.98 -50.19 33.65
C VAL A 77 -25.48 -50.27 33.93
N GLU A 78 -26.28 -50.78 33.00
CA GLU A 78 -27.74 -50.93 33.15
C GLU A 78 -28.13 -51.90 34.27
N THR A 79 -27.29 -52.89 34.60
CA THR A 79 -27.55 -53.79 35.74
C THR A 79 -27.33 -53.12 37.09
N VAL A 80 -26.53 -52.05 37.15
CA VAL A 80 -26.15 -51.36 38.38
C VAL A 80 -26.93 -50.05 38.56
N THR A 81 -27.22 -49.33 37.47
CA THR A 81 -27.82 -47.99 37.51
C THR A 81 -28.82 -47.77 36.37
N LYS A 82 -29.81 -46.91 36.59
CA LYS A 82 -30.72 -46.43 35.53
C LYS A 82 -30.16 -45.22 34.75
N ALA A 83 -28.93 -44.80 35.03
CA ALA A 83 -28.33 -43.64 34.39
C ALA A 83 -27.87 -44.00 32.96
N PRO A 84 -28.08 -43.12 31.97
CA PRO A 84 -27.60 -43.36 30.62
C PRO A 84 -26.06 -43.28 30.55
N VAL A 85 -25.47 -44.08 29.65
CA VAL A 85 -24.02 -44.08 29.40
C VAL A 85 -23.64 -42.94 28.47
N MET A 86 -22.68 -42.12 28.87
CA MET A 86 -22.14 -41.03 28.04
C MET A 86 -20.99 -41.57 27.20
N VAL A 87 -21.13 -41.56 25.88
CA VAL A 87 -20.06 -41.91 24.94
C VAL A 87 -19.51 -40.63 24.33
N ILE A 88 -18.34 -40.21 24.80
CA ILE A 88 -17.64 -39.02 24.30
C ILE A 88 -16.56 -39.49 23.33
N TYR A 89 -16.73 -39.17 22.05
CA TYR A 89 -15.86 -39.63 20.98
C TYR A 89 -15.18 -38.45 20.25
N ASP A 90 -13.92 -38.22 20.59
CA ASP A 90 -13.08 -37.19 19.95
C ASP A 90 -12.47 -37.72 18.64
N GLY A 91 -13.31 -38.04 17.66
CA GLY A 91 -12.89 -38.71 16.42
C GLY A 91 -12.67 -37.79 15.23
N THR A 92 -13.19 -36.55 15.23
CA THR A 92 -13.23 -35.69 14.03
C THR A 92 -13.78 -36.40 12.79
N GLN A 93 -14.84 -37.20 12.98
CA GLN A 93 -15.46 -38.01 11.93
C GLN A 93 -16.67 -37.34 11.30
N VAL A 94 -17.19 -37.92 10.21
CA VAL A 94 -18.42 -37.47 9.56
C VAL A 94 -19.64 -37.79 10.43
N ASP A 95 -20.65 -36.91 10.44
CA ASP A 95 -21.90 -37.04 11.23
C ASP A 95 -22.52 -38.45 11.20
N GLN A 96 -22.47 -39.11 10.03
CA GLN A 96 -23.06 -40.43 9.82
C GLN A 96 -22.43 -41.51 10.70
N GLU A 97 -21.15 -41.42 11.05
CA GLU A 97 -20.50 -42.43 11.89
C GLU A 97 -21.05 -42.38 13.33
N TYR A 98 -21.21 -41.16 13.86
CA TYR A 98 -21.81 -40.95 15.18
C TYR A 98 -23.29 -41.38 15.21
N VAL A 99 -24.05 -41.04 14.17
CA VAL A 99 -25.46 -41.44 14.04
C VAL A 99 -25.61 -42.95 13.92
N LYS A 100 -24.78 -43.62 13.10
CA LYS A 100 -24.77 -45.08 12.98
C LYS A 100 -24.51 -45.74 14.34
N LEU A 101 -23.56 -45.22 15.12
CA LEU A 101 -23.31 -45.71 16.47
C LEU A 101 -24.53 -45.53 17.38
N SER A 102 -25.22 -44.39 17.27
CA SER A 102 -26.45 -44.09 18.03
C SER A 102 -27.57 -45.08 17.68
N GLU A 103 -27.82 -45.28 16.39
CA GLU A 103 -28.86 -46.19 15.88
C GLU A 103 -28.57 -47.65 16.27
N LEU A 104 -27.31 -48.08 16.26
CA LEU A 104 -26.92 -49.43 16.67
C LEU A 104 -27.10 -49.69 18.18
N LEU A 105 -26.90 -48.67 19.02
CA LEU A 105 -27.16 -48.76 20.46
C LEU A 105 -28.67 -48.67 20.75
N ALA A 106 -29.39 -47.79 20.04
CA ALA A 106 -30.83 -47.63 20.17
C ALA A 106 -31.62 -48.88 19.76
N SER A 107 -31.23 -49.54 18.65
CA SER A 107 -31.86 -50.79 18.19
C SER A 107 -31.72 -51.94 19.19
N ARG A 108 -30.73 -51.87 20.10
CA ARG A 108 -30.52 -52.81 21.20
C ARG A 108 -31.13 -52.36 22.53
N GLY A 109 -31.88 -51.26 22.53
CA GLY A 109 -32.54 -50.70 23.72
C GLY A 109 -31.59 -50.03 24.72
N ARG A 110 -30.34 -49.73 24.34
CA ARG A 110 -29.35 -49.14 25.25
C ARG A 110 -29.60 -47.67 25.48
N ARG A 111 -29.58 -47.24 26.73
CA ARG A 111 -29.70 -45.81 27.09
C ARG A 111 -28.33 -45.13 27.03
N CYS A 112 -27.95 -44.64 25.85
CA CYS A 112 -26.67 -43.96 25.64
C CYS A 112 -26.84 -42.55 25.07
N VAL A 113 -25.93 -41.62 25.42
CA VAL A 113 -25.83 -40.31 24.75
C VAL A 113 -24.46 -40.22 24.08
N ILE A 114 -24.46 -39.95 22.77
CA ILE A 114 -23.22 -39.82 21.99
C ILE A 114 -22.89 -38.33 21.82
N ILE A 115 -21.64 -38.00 22.14
CA ILE A 115 -21.06 -36.67 21.98
C ILE A 115 -19.81 -36.79 21.09
N GLY A 116 -19.88 -36.31 19.86
CA GLY A 116 -18.80 -36.38 18.88
C GLY A 116 -18.09 -35.04 18.64
N SER A 117 -16.84 -35.08 18.16
CA SER A 117 -16.17 -33.93 17.55
C SER A 117 -16.14 -34.06 16.03
N SER A 118 -16.31 -32.96 15.30
CA SER A 118 -16.27 -32.93 13.83
C SER A 118 -15.66 -31.61 13.33
N TYR A 119 -15.19 -31.58 12.08
CA TYR A 119 -14.93 -30.34 11.36
C TYR A 119 -16.24 -29.76 10.79
N PRO A 120 -16.39 -28.44 10.69
CA PRO A 120 -17.58 -27.81 10.09
C PRO A 120 -17.86 -28.31 8.67
N SER A 121 -16.80 -28.53 7.89
CA SER A 121 -16.88 -29.06 6.52
C SER A 121 -17.57 -30.43 6.45
N GLN A 122 -17.44 -31.26 7.48
CA GLN A 122 -18.02 -32.61 7.53
C GLN A 122 -19.53 -32.63 7.82
N LYS A 123 -20.14 -31.45 8.07
CA LYS A 123 -21.57 -31.31 8.31
C LYS A 123 -22.36 -31.67 7.06
N GLN A 124 -23.16 -32.73 7.10
CA GLN A 124 -23.97 -33.11 5.95
C GLN A 124 -25.34 -32.44 5.98
N HIS A 125 -25.57 -31.45 5.11
CA HIS A 125 -26.89 -30.89 4.81
C HIS A 125 -27.70 -31.81 3.90
N LYS A 126 -28.09 -33.00 4.38
CA LYS A 126 -29.30 -33.62 3.82
C LYS A 126 -30.43 -33.31 4.79
N LYS A 127 -31.40 -32.52 4.32
CA LYS A 127 -32.77 -32.50 4.87
C LYS A 127 -33.28 -33.94 4.75
N THR A 128 -32.93 -34.80 5.68
CA THR A 128 -33.65 -36.04 5.92
C THR A 128 -35.03 -35.59 6.36
N LYS A 129 -35.97 -35.54 5.40
CA LYS A 129 -37.40 -35.53 5.69
C LYS A 129 -37.62 -36.46 6.89
N ASN A 130 -38.30 -35.96 7.93
CA ASN A 130 -38.68 -36.68 9.15
C ASN A 130 -39.26 -38.07 8.80
N ARG A 131 -38.41 -39.06 8.57
CA ARG A 131 -38.79 -40.46 8.63
C ARG A 131 -38.71 -40.81 10.10
N HIS A 132 -39.84 -41.21 10.67
CA HIS A 132 -39.94 -41.61 12.06
C HIS A 132 -38.87 -42.68 12.35
N GLY A 133 -38.04 -42.48 13.39
CA GLY A 133 -37.05 -43.46 13.85
C GLY A 133 -35.56 -43.19 13.55
N LYS A 134 -35.15 -42.01 13.05
CA LYS A 134 -33.71 -41.67 12.91
C LYS A 134 -33.22 -40.76 14.03
N ALA A 135 -32.01 -41.02 14.56
CA ALA A 135 -31.39 -40.20 15.59
C ALA A 135 -31.17 -38.76 15.12
N LYS A 136 -31.59 -37.79 15.93
CA LYS A 136 -31.51 -36.35 15.69
C LYS A 136 -30.12 -35.82 16.04
N VAL A 137 -29.43 -35.21 15.08
CA VAL A 137 -28.16 -34.52 15.32
C VAL A 137 -28.43 -33.13 15.93
N ILE A 138 -27.78 -32.85 17.06
CA ILE A 138 -27.77 -31.54 17.73
C ILE A 138 -26.40 -30.89 17.45
N PRO A 139 -26.30 -29.95 16.50
CA PRO A 139 -25.04 -29.32 16.15
C PRO A 139 -24.69 -28.19 17.13
N LEU A 140 -23.46 -28.21 17.66
CA LEU A 140 -22.88 -27.13 18.46
C LEU A 140 -21.60 -26.62 17.80
N LEU A 141 -21.51 -25.32 17.54
CA LEU A 141 -20.38 -24.71 16.84
C LEU A 141 -19.44 -24.02 17.84
N ILE A 142 -18.16 -24.38 17.79
CA ILE A 142 -17.08 -23.66 18.45
C ILE A 142 -16.41 -22.76 17.43
N ASN A 143 -16.54 -21.45 17.63
CA ASN A 143 -15.81 -20.47 16.84
C ASN A 143 -14.35 -20.36 17.32
N VAL A 144 -13.40 -20.20 16.39
CA VAL A 144 -12.01 -19.85 16.73
C VAL A 144 -11.89 -18.38 17.08
N GLY A 145 -12.74 -17.53 16.48
CA GLY A 145 -12.89 -16.13 16.88
C GLY A 145 -13.39 -16.03 18.31
N LEU A 146 -12.69 -15.24 19.12
CA LEU A 146 -13.05 -14.88 20.48
C LEU A 146 -13.93 -13.62 20.44
N THR A 147 -15.00 -13.61 21.22
CA THR A 147 -15.72 -12.36 21.50
C THR A 147 -14.87 -11.43 22.35
N GLU A 148 -15.19 -10.13 22.38
CA GLU A 148 -14.44 -9.18 23.24
C GLU A 148 -14.43 -9.61 24.71
N GLU A 149 -15.56 -10.15 25.19
CA GLU A 149 -15.67 -10.68 26.55
C GLU A 149 -14.84 -11.96 26.73
N GLU A 150 -14.89 -12.90 25.78
CA GLU A 150 -14.04 -14.11 25.84
C GLU A 150 -12.55 -13.75 25.83
N SER A 151 -12.15 -12.77 25.02
CA SER A 151 -10.78 -12.28 24.90
C SER A 151 -10.32 -11.66 26.22
N LYS A 152 -11.11 -10.75 26.82
CA LYS A 152 -10.82 -10.16 28.15
C LYS A 152 -10.67 -11.22 29.23
N GLN A 153 -11.61 -12.18 29.28
CA GLN A 153 -11.59 -13.25 30.27
C GLN A 153 -10.41 -14.22 30.08
N LEU A 154 -10.02 -14.48 28.83
CA LEU A 154 -8.83 -15.25 28.51
C LEU A 154 -7.57 -14.51 28.98
N PHE A 155 -7.45 -13.21 28.71
CA PHE A 155 -6.30 -12.41 29.14
C PHE A 155 -6.19 -12.33 30.66
N LEU A 156 -7.27 -12.02 31.37
CA LEU A 156 -7.30 -12.05 32.85
C LEU A 156 -6.94 -13.42 33.42
N HIS A 157 -7.23 -14.50 32.69
CA HIS A 157 -6.82 -15.83 33.10
C HIS A 157 -5.34 -16.09 32.86
N LEU A 158 -4.81 -15.68 31.71
CA LEU A 158 -3.40 -15.84 31.35
C LEU A 158 -2.49 -14.99 32.23
N GLU A 159 -2.89 -13.79 32.61
CA GLU A 159 -2.15 -12.91 33.54
C GLU A 159 -1.79 -13.60 34.85
N LYS A 160 -2.60 -14.57 35.31
CA LYS A 160 -2.34 -15.33 36.55
C LYS A 160 -1.16 -16.30 36.44
N PHE A 161 -0.76 -16.68 35.22
CA PHE A 161 0.23 -17.72 34.97
C PHE A 161 1.42 -17.24 34.12
N LEU A 162 1.31 -16.07 33.49
CA LEU A 162 2.37 -15.51 32.66
C LEU A 162 3.38 -14.73 33.52
N PRO A 163 4.69 -15.01 33.39
CA PRO A 163 5.71 -14.14 33.97
C PRO A 163 5.69 -12.75 33.30
N GLU A 164 6.23 -11.73 33.98
CA GLU A 164 6.16 -10.32 33.52
C GLU A 164 6.66 -10.10 32.08
N HIS A 165 7.69 -10.82 31.63
CA HIS A 165 8.21 -10.71 30.26
C HIS A 165 7.23 -11.19 29.18
N ASN A 166 6.32 -12.12 29.49
CA ASN A 166 5.30 -12.58 28.55
C ASN A 166 4.07 -11.65 28.53
N LEU A 167 3.86 -10.84 29.57
CA LEU A 167 2.82 -9.80 29.58
C LEU A 167 3.13 -8.69 28.56
N GLU A 168 4.40 -8.36 28.35
CA GLU A 168 4.81 -7.46 27.27
C GLU A 168 4.54 -8.04 25.88
N LEU A 169 4.82 -9.34 25.67
CA LEU A 169 4.52 -10.01 24.39
C LEU A 169 3.02 -9.98 24.09
N VAL A 170 2.17 -10.18 25.10
CA VAL A 170 0.71 -10.07 24.98
C VAL A 170 0.28 -8.66 24.58
N LYS A 171 0.86 -7.62 25.19
CA LYS A 171 0.59 -6.21 24.83
C LYS A 171 1.03 -5.86 23.40
N ARG A 172 2.01 -6.59 22.85
CA ARG A 172 2.51 -6.43 21.47
C ARG A 172 1.75 -7.26 20.43
N LEU A 173 0.80 -8.11 20.83
CA LEU A 173 -0.03 -8.84 19.88
C LEU A 173 -0.98 -7.90 19.12
N SER A 174 -1.17 -8.13 17.83
CA SER A 174 -2.12 -7.35 17.04
C SER A 174 -3.57 -7.65 17.45
N VAL A 175 -4.48 -6.70 17.24
CA VAL A 175 -5.92 -6.88 17.54
C VAL A 175 -6.50 -8.10 16.83
N SER A 176 -6.09 -8.38 15.58
CA SER A 176 -6.49 -9.58 14.84
C SER A 176 -5.97 -10.88 15.46
N ASP A 177 -4.78 -10.87 16.06
CA ASP A 177 -4.26 -12.06 16.77
C ASP A 177 -4.95 -12.26 18.12
N THR A 178 -5.22 -11.19 18.87
CA THR A 178 -5.89 -11.26 20.19
C THR A 178 -7.35 -11.69 20.12
N SER A 179 -7.97 -11.56 18.94
CA SER A 179 -9.33 -12.01 18.66
C SER A 179 -9.39 -13.44 18.10
N ASN A 180 -8.25 -14.10 17.87
CA ASN A 180 -8.19 -15.47 17.36
C ASN A 180 -7.58 -16.41 18.40
N PHE A 181 -8.37 -17.36 18.90
CA PHE A 181 -7.95 -18.28 19.95
C PHE A 181 -6.73 -19.12 19.55
N PHE A 182 -6.66 -19.57 18.30
CA PHE A 182 -5.52 -20.31 17.78
C PHE A 182 -4.26 -19.46 17.77
N ALA A 183 -4.33 -18.22 17.28
CA ALA A 183 -3.19 -17.32 17.20
C ALA A 183 -2.59 -16.99 18.58
N VAL A 184 -3.46 -16.75 19.58
CA VAL A 184 -3.05 -16.53 20.97
C VAL A 184 -2.29 -17.74 21.50
N LEU A 185 -2.84 -18.96 21.38
CA LEU A 185 -2.18 -20.16 21.88
C LEU A 185 -0.87 -20.46 21.14
N TYR A 186 -0.86 -20.31 19.82
CA TYR A 186 0.33 -20.58 19.00
C TYR A 186 1.50 -19.67 19.39
N ARG A 187 1.25 -18.40 19.71
CA ARG A 187 2.31 -17.45 20.08
C ARG A 187 2.74 -17.56 21.54
N LEU A 188 1.80 -17.81 22.46
CA LEU A 188 2.09 -17.82 23.90
C LEU A 188 2.54 -19.18 24.43
N LEU A 189 2.30 -20.27 23.70
CA LEU A 189 2.65 -21.64 24.12
C LEU A 189 3.54 -22.34 23.09
N PRO A 190 4.86 -22.04 23.05
CA PRO A 190 5.81 -22.71 22.16
C PRO A 190 5.73 -24.25 22.17
N PRO A 191 5.57 -24.93 23.33
CA PRO A 191 5.44 -26.39 23.35
C PRO A 191 4.21 -26.94 22.61
N ALA A 192 3.17 -26.11 22.42
CA ALA A 192 1.95 -26.49 21.73
C ALA A 192 2.01 -26.26 20.21
N GLN A 193 2.97 -25.47 19.71
CA GLN A 193 3.04 -25.05 18.30
C GLN A 193 3.05 -26.24 17.33
N LYS A 194 3.89 -27.25 17.57
CA LYS A 194 3.97 -28.43 16.68
C LYS A 194 2.65 -29.21 16.63
N LYS A 195 1.97 -29.37 17.76
CA LYS A 195 0.67 -30.06 17.81
C LYS A 195 -0.42 -29.26 17.10
N LEU A 196 -0.42 -27.94 17.29
CA LEU A 196 -1.35 -27.01 16.66
C LEU A 196 -1.13 -26.95 15.14
N ALA A 197 0.13 -26.91 14.69
CA ALA A 197 0.52 -26.93 13.29
C ALA A 197 0.08 -28.21 12.60
N ASN A 198 0.38 -29.38 13.20
CA ASN A 198 -0.08 -30.66 12.69
C ASN A 198 -1.60 -30.75 12.59
N GLY A 199 -2.34 -30.12 13.50
CA GLY A 199 -3.80 -30.03 13.43
C GLY A 199 -4.29 -29.35 12.15
N ILE A 200 -3.75 -28.17 11.84
CA ILE A 200 -4.08 -27.41 10.62
C ILE A 200 -3.71 -28.22 9.37
N VAL A 201 -2.52 -28.80 9.34
CA VAL A 201 -2.07 -29.60 8.20
C VAL A 201 -3.00 -30.80 8.01
N ASN A 202 -3.36 -31.52 9.07
CA ASN A 202 -4.27 -32.67 8.98
C ASN A 202 -5.66 -32.27 8.49
N GLU A 203 -6.21 -31.14 8.96
CA GLU A 203 -7.48 -30.59 8.48
C GLU A 203 -7.43 -30.27 6.98
N GLY A 204 -6.37 -29.60 6.52
CA GLY A 204 -6.19 -29.32 5.10
C GLY A 204 -5.99 -30.56 4.24
N THR A 205 -5.23 -31.53 4.73
CA THR A 205 -5.04 -32.81 4.05
C THR A 205 -6.37 -33.55 3.90
N TYR A 206 -7.19 -33.56 4.95
CA TYR A 206 -8.51 -34.16 4.92
C TYR A 206 -9.44 -33.52 3.88
N VAL A 207 -9.46 -32.18 3.81
CA VAL A 207 -10.26 -31.45 2.83
C VAL A 207 -9.80 -31.77 1.41
N VAL A 208 -8.49 -31.83 1.16
CA VAL A 208 -7.96 -32.23 -0.16
C VAL A 208 -8.38 -33.66 -0.53
N SER A 209 -8.24 -34.62 0.38
CA SER A 209 -8.67 -36.00 0.14
C SER A 209 -10.16 -36.10 -0.19
N ARG A 210 -10.99 -35.31 0.50
CA ARG A 210 -12.43 -35.27 0.22
C ARG A 210 -12.76 -34.64 -1.14
N ILE A 211 -12.06 -33.56 -1.52
CA ILE A 211 -12.23 -32.94 -2.85
C ILE A 211 -11.93 -33.98 -3.92
N HIS A 212 -10.84 -34.73 -3.76
CA HIS A 212 -10.49 -35.82 -4.66
C HIS A 212 -11.60 -36.87 -4.76
N GLU A 213 -12.18 -37.33 -3.64
CA GLU A 213 -13.32 -38.25 -3.66
C GLU A 213 -14.57 -37.67 -4.35
N GLU A 214 -14.89 -36.40 -4.11
CA GLU A 214 -16.04 -35.73 -4.75
C GLU A 214 -15.83 -35.59 -6.27
N VAL A 215 -14.61 -35.25 -6.71
CA VAL A 215 -14.24 -35.12 -8.12
C VAL A 215 -14.30 -36.49 -8.82
N VAL A 216 -13.70 -37.52 -8.24
CA VAL A 216 -13.76 -38.90 -8.79
C VAL A 216 -15.20 -39.38 -8.93
N ARG A 217 -16.07 -39.11 -7.93
CA ARG A 217 -17.50 -39.45 -8.01
C ARG A 217 -18.22 -38.70 -9.11
N SER A 218 -17.94 -37.41 -9.31
CA SER A 218 -18.57 -36.63 -10.38
C SER A 218 -18.18 -37.13 -11.77
N VAL A 219 -16.92 -37.55 -11.96
CA VAL A 219 -16.42 -38.07 -13.25
C VAL A 219 -17.04 -39.44 -13.58
N GLN A 220 -17.23 -40.32 -12.60
CA GLN A 220 -17.88 -41.63 -12.81
C GLN A 220 -19.37 -41.50 -13.19
N THR A 221 -20.05 -40.43 -12.77
CA THR A 221 -21.43 -40.14 -13.21
C THR A 221 -21.52 -39.47 -14.60
N GLU A 222 -20.40 -39.03 -15.17
CA GLU A 222 -20.34 -38.21 -16.40
C GLU A 222 -19.66 -38.92 -17.58
N GLU A 223 -19.63 -40.26 -17.62
CA GLU A 223 -19.10 -41.00 -18.79
C GLU A 223 -19.87 -40.71 -20.10
N GLY A 224 -21.05 -40.10 -20.05
CA GLY A 224 -21.82 -39.64 -21.21
C GLY A 224 -21.61 -38.18 -21.66
N LEU A 225 -20.77 -37.38 -20.98
CA LEU A 225 -20.69 -35.91 -21.17
C LEU A 225 -19.26 -35.39 -21.36
N LYS A 226 -18.42 -36.14 -22.08
CA LYS A 226 -17.06 -35.67 -22.43
C LYS A 226 -17.14 -34.42 -23.32
N GLY A 227 -16.63 -33.29 -22.80
CA GLY A 227 -16.40 -32.05 -23.55
C GLY A 227 -17.49 -30.97 -23.46
N ALA A 228 -18.59 -31.20 -22.75
CA ALA A 228 -19.69 -30.24 -22.70
C ALA A 228 -19.41 -29.08 -21.72
N THR A 229 -19.68 -27.84 -22.15
CA THR A 229 -19.61 -26.67 -21.25
C THR A 229 -20.68 -26.73 -20.16
N LEU A 230 -20.50 -26.04 -19.02
CA LEU A 230 -21.50 -26.01 -17.93
C LEU A 230 -22.88 -25.55 -18.42
N LEU A 231 -22.92 -24.62 -19.37
CA LEU A 231 -24.15 -24.16 -20.01
C LEU A 231 -24.79 -25.28 -20.85
N GLU A 232 -23.99 -26.01 -21.62
CA GLU A 232 -24.46 -27.14 -22.42
C GLU A 232 -25.01 -28.27 -21.54
N GLN A 233 -24.37 -28.58 -20.41
CA GLN A 233 -24.89 -29.57 -19.44
C GLN A 233 -26.24 -29.14 -18.85
N VAL A 234 -26.39 -27.86 -18.51
CA VAL A 234 -27.63 -27.29 -17.98
C VAL A 234 -28.73 -27.25 -19.04
N LEU A 235 -28.39 -26.88 -20.29
CA LEU A 235 -29.32 -26.88 -21.41
C LEU A 235 -29.75 -28.31 -21.76
N ARG A 236 -28.84 -29.28 -21.83
CA ARG A 236 -29.19 -30.69 -22.05
C ARG A 236 -30.10 -31.24 -20.96
N LYS A 237 -29.88 -30.85 -19.69
CA LYS A 237 -30.80 -31.18 -18.59
C LYS A 237 -32.15 -30.48 -18.69
N ALA A 238 -32.20 -29.26 -19.23
CA ALA A 238 -33.44 -28.53 -19.44
C ALA A 238 -34.25 -29.05 -20.66
N PHE A 239 -33.58 -29.63 -21.64
CA PHE A 239 -34.15 -30.09 -22.92
C PHE A 239 -34.18 -31.63 -23.05
N GLN A 240 -34.44 -32.36 -21.96
CA GLN A 240 -34.37 -33.83 -21.85
C GLN A 240 -35.19 -34.68 -22.85
N ASN A 241 -35.83 -34.10 -23.88
CA ASN A 241 -36.65 -34.81 -24.88
C ASN A 241 -36.31 -34.48 -26.36
N SER A 242 -35.15 -33.88 -26.67
CA SER A 242 -34.78 -33.58 -28.07
C SER A 242 -33.32 -33.92 -28.37
N GLU A 243 -33.00 -35.22 -28.34
CA GLU A 243 -31.66 -35.73 -28.66
C GLU A 243 -31.28 -35.59 -30.15
N ASP A 244 -32.24 -35.35 -31.05
CA ASP A 244 -31.99 -35.33 -32.51
C ASP A 244 -31.45 -34.00 -33.08
N LEU A 245 -31.35 -32.93 -32.27
CA LEU A 245 -31.07 -31.58 -32.79
C LEU A 245 -29.59 -31.12 -32.71
N TRP A 246 -28.68 -31.90 -32.11
CA TRP A 246 -27.41 -31.34 -31.61
C TRP A 246 -26.10 -32.00 -32.06
N LEU A 247 -26.10 -32.88 -33.07
CA LEU A 247 -24.85 -33.49 -33.56
C LEU A 247 -24.52 -33.11 -35.00
N PRO A 248 -23.47 -32.31 -35.25
CA PRO A 248 -22.65 -32.50 -36.44
C PRO A 248 -21.86 -33.80 -36.25
N LYS A 249 -22.16 -34.81 -37.08
CA LYS A 249 -21.28 -35.97 -37.28
C LYS A 249 -19.98 -35.45 -37.88
N ASN A 250 -19.00 -35.13 -37.05
CA ASN A 250 -17.56 -35.17 -37.32
C ASN A 250 -16.84 -34.36 -36.25
N GLN A 251 -16.26 -35.04 -35.26
CA GLN A 251 -14.92 -34.70 -34.77
C GLN A 251 -14.33 -35.89 -34.03
N THR A 252 -13.19 -36.30 -34.55
CA THR A 252 -12.28 -37.34 -34.08
C THR A 252 -12.07 -37.28 -32.57
N ALA A 253 -12.30 -38.41 -31.91
CA ALA A 253 -11.88 -38.64 -30.54
C ALA A 253 -10.35 -38.51 -30.45
N VAL A 254 -9.88 -37.34 -29.99
CA VAL A 254 -8.53 -37.24 -29.41
C VAL A 254 -8.65 -37.75 -27.99
N SER A 255 -8.25 -38.99 -27.80
CA SER A 255 -8.05 -39.64 -26.51
C SER A 255 -6.86 -39.02 -25.78
N SER A 256 -7.06 -37.88 -25.12
CA SER A 256 -6.21 -37.49 -23.99
C SER A 256 -6.90 -37.93 -22.70
N GLY A 257 -6.39 -39.02 -22.11
CA GLY A 257 -6.81 -39.46 -20.79
C GLY A 257 -6.49 -38.39 -19.74
N LEU A 258 -7.51 -37.66 -19.30
CA LEU A 258 -7.41 -36.72 -18.17
C LEU A 258 -7.27 -37.52 -16.87
N THR A 259 -6.02 -37.74 -16.46
CA THR A 259 -5.68 -38.10 -15.09
C THR A 259 -5.82 -36.83 -14.23
N TYR A 260 -7.00 -36.63 -13.64
CA TYR A 260 -7.21 -35.55 -12.67
C TYR A 260 -6.31 -35.78 -11.45
N ASN A 261 -5.49 -34.80 -11.12
CA ASN A 261 -4.40 -34.98 -10.16
C ASN A 261 -4.74 -34.25 -8.85
N VAL A 262 -4.55 -34.91 -7.70
CA VAL A 262 -4.65 -34.34 -6.34
C VAL A 262 -3.91 -32.99 -6.22
N ASN A 263 -2.92 -32.79 -7.08
CA ASN A 263 -2.14 -31.57 -7.25
C ASN A 263 -2.96 -30.30 -7.52
N GLU A 264 -4.13 -30.35 -8.18
CA GLU A 264 -4.92 -29.15 -8.50
C GLU A 264 -5.55 -28.49 -7.25
N ALA A 265 -6.10 -29.31 -6.35
CA ALA A 265 -6.64 -28.84 -5.07
C ALA A 265 -5.52 -28.27 -4.19
N TYR A 266 -4.37 -28.93 -4.15
CA TYR A 266 -3.19 -28.40 -3.47
C TYR A 266 -2.71 -27.09 -4.09
N GLN A 267 -2.73 -26.97 -5.42
CA GLN A 267 -2.32 -25.75 -6.10
C GLN A 267 -3.22 -24.56 -5.70
N LEU A 268 -4.56 -24.73 -5.73
CA LEU A 268 -5.47 -23.67 -5.30
C LEU A 268 -5.28 -23.30 -3.83
N ILE A 269 -5.23 -24.30 -2.92
CA ILE A 269 -5.05 -24.06 -1.49
C ILE A 269 -3.71 -23.37 -1.24
N ASN A 270 -2.62 -23.86 -1.81
CA ASN A 270 -1.28 -23.28 -1.65
C ASN A 270 -1.24 -21.84 -2.16
N THR A 271 -1.86 -21.54 -3.31
CA THR A 271 -1.92 -20.16 -3.82
C THR A 271 -2.72 -19.25 -2.90
N VAL A 272 -3.90 -19.67 -2.42
CA VAL A 272 -4.70 -18.86 -1.49
C VAL A 272 -3.96 -18.66 -0.17
N MET A 273 -3.30 -19.69 0.36
CA MET A 273 -2.47 -19.57 1.57
C MET A 273 -1.30 -18.62 1.34
N LEU A 274 -0.59 -18.72 0.22
CA LEU A 274 0.53 -17.85 -0.09
C LEU A 274 0.13 -16.38 -0.17
N VAL A 275 -0.96 -16.08 -0.87
CA VAL A 275 -1.53 -14.74 -0.96
C VAL A 275 -2.00 -14.23 0.41
N SER A 276 -2.63 -15.10 1.21
CA SER A 276 -3.11 -14.73 2.55
C SER A 276 -1.98 -14.53 3.56
N ARG A 277 -0.85 -15.24 3.44
CA ARG A 277 0.35 -14.99 4.24
C ARG A 277 0.88 -13.57 4.02
N LEU A 278 0.71 -13.05 2.80
CA LEU A 278 1.06 -11.67 2.46
C LEU A 278 -0.01 -10.67 2.91
N GLY A 279 -1.08 -11.09 3.61
CA GLY A 279 -2.19 -10.21 4.01
C GLY A 279 -3.01 -9.68 2.83
N LEU A 280 -3.00 -10.40 1.70
CA LEU A 280 -3.78 -10.08 0.52
C LEU A 280 -4.93 -11.10 0.36
N GLU A 281 -5.90 -10.76 -0.48
CA GLU A 281 -7.01 -11.66 -0.82
C GLU A 281 -6.97 -11.91 -2.34
N LEU A 282 -7.14 -13.17 -2.75
CA LEU A 282 -7.02 -13.60 -4.13
C LEU A 282 -8.34 -13.36 -4.90
N PRO A 283 -8.37 -12.58 -5.99
CA PRO A 283 -9.55 -12.45 -6.83
C PRO A 283 -10.02 -13.81 -7.36
N GLN A 284 -11.33 -14.10 -7.25
CA GLN A 284 -11.92 -15.36 -7.71
C GLN A 284 -11.61 -15.64 -9.19
N ASN A 285 -11.63 -14.60 -10.04
CA ASN A 285 -11.34 -14.73 -11.46
C ASN A 285 -9.93 -15.30 -11.73
N LEU A 286 -8.94 -14.95 -10.91
CA LEU A 286 -7.58 -15.48 -11.01
C LEU A 286 -7.52 -16.93 -10.49
N ALA A 287 -8.21 -17.20 -9.37
CA ALA A 287 -8.31 -18.54 -8.81
C ALA A 287 -8.95 -19.55 -9.78
N LEU A 288 -10.00 -19.14 -10.50
CA LEU A 288 -10.65 -19.97 -11.51
C LEU A 288 -9.77 -20.21 -12.74
N ARG A 289 -8.94 -19.23 -13.13
CA ARG A 289 -7.95 -19.39 -14.22
C ARG A 289 -6.77 -20.26 -13.84
N LEU A 290 -6.46 -20.37 -12.55
CA LEU A 290 -5.40 -21.22 -12.04
C LEU A 290 -5.70 -22.71 -12.24
N LEU A 291 -6.99 -23.05 -12.31
CA LEU A 291 -7.49 -24.41 -12.48
C LEU A 291 -7.76 -24.71 -13.97
N PRO A 292 -7.49 -25.95 -14.45
CA PRO A 292 -7.79 -26.35 -15.83
C PRO A 292 -9.30 -26.47 -16.10
N HIS A 293 -9.68 -26.63 -17.37
CA HIS A 293 -11.08 -26.78 -17.80
C HIS A 293 -11.79 -27.93 -17.03
N ASN A 294 -13.03 -27.68 -16.56
CA ASN A 294 -13.89 -28.57 -15.73
C ASN A 294 -13.59 -28.67 -14.22
N SER A 295 -12.79 -27.77 -13.65
CA SER A 295 -12.43 -27.81 -12.21
C SER A 295 -13.44 -27.16 -11.25
N ALA A 296 -14.70 -26.94 -11.66
CA ALA A 296 -15.72 -26.33 -10.80
C ALA A 296 -15.99 -27.16 -9.52
N ALA A 297 -15.80 -28.48 -9.60
CA ALA A 297 -15.88 -29.39 -8.45
C ALA A 297 -14.73 -29.14 -7.46
N VAL A 298 -13.49 -28.97 -7.93
CA VAL A 298 -12.31 -28.64 -7.10
C VAL A 298 -12.51 -27.31 -6.38
N TYR A 299 -12.97 -26.30 -7.12
CA TYR A 299 -13.27 -24.98 -6.58
C TYR A 299 -14.34 -25.06 -5.48
N ARG A 300 -15.53 -25.61 -5.78
CA ARG A 300 -16.62 -25.73 -4.80
C ARG A 300 -16.25 -26.61 -3.61
N GLY A 301 -15.49 -27.68 -3.84
CA GLY A 301 -15.04 -28.59 -2.78
C GLY A 301 -14.09 -27.90 -1.80
N SER A 302 -13.22 -27.01 -2.30
CA SER A 302 -12.29 -26.22 -1.47
C SER A 302 -13.01 -25.24 -0.55
N LEU A 303 -14.14 -24.69 -1.00
CA LEU A 303 -14.98 -23.76 -0.22
C LEU A 303 -15.77 -24.48 0.88
N ARG A 304 -16.27 -25.68 0.61
CA ARG A 304 -16.98 -26.51 1.60
C ARG A 304 -16.11 -26.94 2.78
N GLY A 305 -14.79 -26.85 2.62
CA GLY A 305 -13.79 -27.18 3.63
C GLY A 305 -13.69 -26.17 4.78
N ASP A 306 -14.26 -24.96 4.63
CA ASP A 306 -14.04 -23.77 5.49
C ASP A 306 -12.55 -23.38 5.63
N ILE A 307 -11.66 -23.95 4.83
CA ILE A 307 -10.22 -23.64 4.79
C ILE A 307 -9.97 -22.35 4.04
N ILE A 308 -10.72 -22.17 2.96
CA ILE A 308 -10.74 -20.96 2.14
C ILE A 308 -12.07 -20.28 2.39
N LEU A 309 -12.02 -18.99 2.70
CA LEU A 309 -13.18 -18.13 2.89
C LEU A 309 -13.44 -17.31 1.62
N GLU A 310 -14.70 -17.20 1.23
CA GLU A 310 -15.16 -16.24 0.25
C GLU A 310 -15.59 -14.94 0.93
N LYS A 311 -15.11 -13.82 0.39
CA LYS A 311 -15.52 -12.49 0.80
C LYS A 311 -15.97 -11.70 -0.41
N SER A 312 -17.18 -11.14 -0.35
CA SER A 312 -17.69 -10.24 -1.39
C SER A 312 -17.30 -8.80 -1.07
N LYS A 313 -16.60 -8.15 -2.00
CA LYS A 313 -16.25 -6.72 -1.96
C LYS A 313 -16.56 -6.10 -3.31
N SER A 314 -17.32 -5.01 -3.32
CA SER A 314 -17.61 -4.23 -4.53
C SER A 314 -18.06 -5.08 -5.72
N ASN A 315 -19.06 -5.95 -5.51
CA ASN A 315 -19.57 -6.92 -6.49
C ASN A 315 -18.57 -7.97 -7.03
N SER A 316 -17.38 -8.06 -6.44
CA SER A 316 -16.37 -9.07 -6.76
C SER A 316 -16.14 -10.01 -5.59
N ILE A 317 -15.78 -11.26 -5.89
CA ILE A 317 -15.53 -12.29 -4.89
C ILE A 317 -14.02 -12.47 -4.74
N PHE A 318 -13.56 -12.50 -3.50
CA PHE A 318 -12.17 -12.73 -3.11
C PHE A 318 -12.05 -13.96 -2.22
N LEU A 319 -10.92 -14.64 -2.32
CA LEU A 319 -10.57 -15.82 -1.55
C LEU A 319 -9.47 -15.48 -0.55
N SER A 320 -9.65 -15.89 0.70
CA SER A 320 -8.61 -15.76 1.72
C SER A 320 -8.54 -17.00 2.60
N ALA A 321 -7.42 -17.21 3.27
CA ALA A 321 -7.36 -18.06 4.43
C ALA A 321 -8.20 -17.47 5.57
N ARG A 322 -8.46 -18.27 6.60
CA ARG A 322 -9.14 -17.81 7.82
C ARG A 322 -8.31 -16.81 8.61
N HIS A 323 -6.99 -17.01 8.62
CA HIS A 323 -6.04 -16.14 9.32
C HIS A 323 -4.65 -16.25 8.68
N GLU A 324 -3.86 -15.17 8.71
CA GLU A 324 -2.51 -15.11 8.10
C GLU A 324 -1.55 -16.13 8.73
N LEU A 325 -1.67 -16.34 10.05
CA LEU A 325 -0.87 -17.34 10.78
C LEU A 325 -1.16 -18.78 10.34
N GLU A 326 -2.42 -19.12 10.05
CA GLU A 326 -2.76 -20.47 9.56
C GLU A 326 -2.15 -20.69 8.18
N ALA A 327 -2.23 -19.68 7.32
CA ALA A 327 -1.60 -19.70 6.01
C ALA A 327 -0.09 -19.88 6.11
N LYS A 328 0.57 -19.16 7.03
CA LYS A 328 2.00 -19.34 7.30
C LYS A 328 2.33 -20.77 7.71
N VAL A 329 1.64 -21.29 8.72
CA VAL A 329 1.85 -22.65 9.25
C VAL A 329 1.66 -23.71 8.16
N TRP A 330 0.65 -23.55 7.30
CA TRP A 330 0.44 -24.44 6.17
C TRP A 330 1.61 -24.42 5.19
N LEU A 331 2.10 -23.24 4.82
CA LEU A 331 3.19 -23.09 3.86
C LEU A 331 4.52 -23.59 4.42
N ASP A 332 4.81 -23.34 5.69
CA ASP A 332 6.05 -23.80 6.32
C ASP A 332 6.16 -25.34 6.31
N GLU A 333 5.03 -26.06 6.38
CA GLU A 333 4.98 -27.52 6.35
C GLU A 333 4.84 -28.11 4.93
N ARG A 334 4.06 -27.47 4.04
CA ARG A 334 3.69 -28.02 2.72
C ARG A 334 4.45 -27.42 1.55
N LEU A 335 4.99 -26.22 1.70
CA LEU A 335 5.70 -25.50 0.65
C LEU A 335 6.84 -24.64 1.25
N PRO A 336 7.81 -25.23 1.96
CA PRO A 336 8.83 -24.48 2.69
C PRO A 336 9.81 -23.73 1.77
N ASP A 337 10.06 -24.28 0.57
CA ASP A 337 11.05 -23.74 -0.37
C ASP A 337 10.57 -22.41 -1.00
N PRO A 338 11.31 -21.30 -0.80
CA PRO A 338 11.00 -20.02 -1.42
C PRO A 338 10.94 -20.05 -2.95
N GLN A 339 11.72 -20.92 -3.60
CA GLN A 339 11.73 -21.03 -5.06
C GLN A 339 10.38 -21.56 -5.58
N ASN A 340 9.86 -22.64 -4.97
CA ASN A 340 8.54 -23.18 -5.30
C ASN A 340 7.40 -22.19 -4.96
N GLN A 341 7.55 -21.40 -3.89
CA GLN A 341 6.61 -20.31 -3.58
C GLN A 341 6.60 -19.26 -4.70
N PHE A 342 7.78 -18.85 -5.17
CA PHE A 342 7.89 -17.88 -6.25
C PHE A 342 7.27 -18.40 -7.55
N GLU A 343 7.52 -19.66 -7.92
CA GLU A 343 6.96 -20.28 -9.13
C GLU A 343 5.43 -20.29 -9.14
N LEU A 344 4.79 -20.50 -7.99
CA LEU A 344 3.33 -20.37 -7.87
C LEU A 344 2.83 -18.94 -8.05
N LEU A 345 3.56 -17.95 -7.55
CA LEU A 345 3.23 -16.54 -7.76
C LEU A 345 3.44 -16.13 -9.22
N GLU A 346 4.53 -16.60 -9.82
CA GLU A 346 4.85 -16.38 -11.23
C GLU A 346 3.73 -16.92 -12.11
N LYS A 347 3.31 -18.17 -11.87
CA LYS A 347 2.17 -18.79 -12.55
C LYS A 347 0.90 -17.96 -12.39
N LEU A 348 0.64 -17.43 -11.18
CA LEU A 348 -0.54 -16.61 -10.91
C LEU A 348 -0.54 -15.31 -11.71
N VAL A 349 0.60 -14.60 -11.75
CA VAL A 349 0.73 -13.32 -12.46
C VAL A 349 0.65 -13.53 -13.98
N ARG A 350 1.21 -14.62 -14.51
CA ARG A 350 1.10 -14.97 -15.95
C ARG A 350 -0.33 -15.28 -16.41
N LEU A 351 -1.26 -15.55 -15.50
CA LEU A 351 -2.67 -15.77 -15.84
C LEU A 351 -3.44 -14.47 -16.08
N ALA A 352 -2.82 -13.32 -15.85
CA ALA A 352 -3.44 -12.01 -16.04
C ALA A 352 -3.95 -11.81 -17.48
N ARG A 353 -5.03 -11.04 -17.64
CA ARG A 353 -5.61 -10.71 -18.95
C ARG A 353 -5.16 -9.34 -19.41
N ALA A 354 -4.97 -9.18 -20.72
CA ALA A 354 -4.58 -7.91 -21.34
C ALA A 354 -5.48 -6.72 -20.98
N SER A 355 -6.80 -6.94 -20.88
CA SER A 355 -7.76 -5.89 -20.51
C SER A 355 -7.58 -5.43 -19.06
N GLU A 356 -7.32 -6.37 -18.15
CA GLU A 356 -7.21 -6.11 -16.72
C GLU A 356 -5.91 -5.39 -16.36
N ILE A 357 -4.79 -5.79 -16.98
CA ILE A 357 -3.47 -5.21 -16.70
C ILE A 357 -3.25 -3.82 -17.29
N ARG A 358 -4.21 -3.27 -18.03
CA ARG A 358 -4.13 -1.94 -18.67
C ARG A 358 -5.10 -0.94 -18.06
N ASP A 359 -6.14 -1.43 -17.39
CA ASP A 359 -7.23 -0.66 -16.84
C ASP A 359 -6.92 -0.18 -15.42
N ASP A 360 -7.06 1.12 -15.20
CA ASP A 360 -6.73 1.78 -13.93
C ASP A 360 -7.65 1.31 -12.79
N ASP A 361 -8.90 0.92 -13.12
CA ASP A 361 -9.94 0.48 -12.17
C ASP A 361 -9.96 -1.06 -11.97
N SER A 362 -9.05 -1.80 -12.59
CA SER A 362 -9.00 -3.26 -12.45
C SER A 362 -8.54 -3.70 -11.06
N LEU A 363 -9.39 -4.50 -10.41
CA LEU A 363 -9.07 -5.16 -9.15
C LEU A 363 -7.94 -6.19 -9.30
N GLU A 364 -7.76 -6.76 -10.49
CA GLU A 364 -6.65 -7.68 -10.76
C GLU A 364 -5.32 -6.93 -10.88
N LEU A 365 -5.31 -5.78 -11.56
CA LEU A 365 -4.14 -4.91 -11.59
C LEU A 365 -3.76 -4.47 -10.17
N GLU A 366 -4.74 -4.00 -9.39
CA GLU A 366 -4.50 -3.59 -8.00
C GLU A 366 -3.92 -4.74 -7.16
N PHE A 367 -4.48 -5.95 -7.30
CA PHE A 367 -3.99 -7.15 -6.67
C PHE A 367 -2.54 -7.47 -7.08
N MET A 368 -2.22 -7.46 -8.38
CA MET A 368 -0.88 -7.75 -8.88
C MET A 368 0.16 -6.73 -8.42
N VAL A 369 -0.18 -5.43 -8.47
CA VAL A 369 0.71 -4.38 -7.97
C VAL A 369 1.01 -4.59 -6.49
N LYS A 370 -0.01 -4.81 -5.66
CA LYS A 370 0.18 -5.08 -4.22
C LYS A 370 0.96 -6.36 -3.96
N LEU A 371 0.71 -7.42 -4.75
CA LEU A 371 1.41 -8.69 -4.64
C LEU A 371 2.91 -8.50 -4.89
N LEU A 372 3.27 -7.88 -6.02
CA LEU A 372 4.66 -7.65 -6.42
C LEU A 372 5.36 -6.67 -5.46
N GLN A 373 4.66 -5.66 -4.94
CA GLN A 373 5.21 -4.77 -3.90
C GLN A 373 5.57 -5.53 -2.63
N LYS A 374 4.69 -6.40 -2.13
CA LYS A 374 4.90 -7.11 -0.86
C LYS A 374 6.00 -8.16 -0.90
N ILE A 375 6.24 -8.78 -2.06
CA ILE A 375 7.33 -9.75 -2.25
C ILE A 375 8.63 -9.08 -2.69
N GLY A 376 8.53 -7.90 -3.30
CA GLY A 376 9.64 -7.11 -3.80
C GLY A 376 10.32 -6.25 -2.73
N PRO A 377 11.15 -5.27 -3.14
CA PRO A 377 11.98 -4.50 -2.23
C PRO A 377 11.21 -3.65 -1.20
N GLU A 378 9.98 -3.23 -1.54
CA GLU A 378 9.09 -2.46 -0.65
C GLU A 378 8.39 -3.33 0.40
N GLY A 379 8.54 -4.65 0.34
CA GLY A 379 7.92 -5.57 1.29
C GLY A 379 8.50 -5.46 2.69
N ASP A 380 7.65 -5.71 3.69
CA ASP A 380 8.10 -5.85 5.08
C ASP A 380 9.07 -7.04 5.20
N ASP A 381 9.97 -7.02 6.20
CA ASP A 381 10.92 -8.12 6.45
C ASP A 381 10.28 -9.50 6.60
N ARG A 382 8.98 -9.55 6.91
CA ARG A 382 8.20 -10.79 7.04
C ARG A 382 7.68 -11.34 5.72
N THR A 383 7.51 -10.50 4.71
CA THR A 383 6.88 -10.84 3.42
C THR A 383 7.83 -10.75 2.24
N ARG A 384 8.85 -9.90 2.36
CA ARG A 384 9.87 -9.66 1.35
C ARG A 384 10.65 -10.94 1.05
N MET A 385 10.78 -11.25 -0.24
CA MET A 385 11.61 -12.35 -0.70
C MET A 385 13.08 -11.91 -0.77
N SER A 386 13.98 -12.89 -0.84
CA SER A 386 15.42 -12.61 -1.03
C SER A 386 15.67 -11.79 -2.30
N ALA A 387 16.67 -10.93 -2.28
CA ALA A 387 17.05 -10.07 -3.41
C ALA A 387 17.34 -10.84 -4.71
N ASN A 388 17.69 -12.12 -4.62
CA ASN A 388 17.87 -13.01 -5.78
C ASN A 388 16.60 -13.13 -6.64
N PHE A 389 15.41 -12.86 -6.08
CA PHE A 389 14.14 -12.88 -6.78
C PHE A 389 13.78 -11.55 -7.45
N TYR A 390 14.46 -10.44 -7.14
CA TYR A 390 14.11 -9.12 -7.69
C TYR A 390 14.27 -9.06 -9.20
N ARG A 391 15.31 -9.70 -9.75
CA ARG A 391 15.46 -9.84 -11.21
C ARG A 391 14.32 -10.65 -11.82
N LYS A 392 13.93 -11.77 -11.19
CA LYS A 392 12.79 -12.59 -11.64
C LYS A 392 11.46 -11.83 -11.61
N ILE A 393 11.25 -10.96 -10.61
CA ILE A 393 10.07 -10.07 -10.55
C ILE A 393 10.05 -9.11 -11.73
N ALA A 394 11.20 -8.52 -12.06
CA ALA A 394 11.30 -7.60 -13.20
C ALA A 394 11.10 -8.33 -14.54
N ASP A 395 11.68 -9.52 -14.70
CA ASP A 395 11.51 -10.36 -15.88
C ASP A 395 10.04 -10.78 -16.06
N LEU A 396 9.31 -11.05 -14.97
CA LEU A 396 7.88 -11.36 -15.03
C LEU A 396 7.05 -10.20 -15.60
N VAL A 397 7.34 -8.95 -15.22
CA VAL A 397 6.67 -7.78 -15.81
C VAL A 397 7.09 -7.57 -17.26
N LYS A 398 8.37 -7.81 -17.58
CA LYS A 398 8.88 -7.77 -18.95
C LYS A 398 8.14 -8.76 -19.85
N ASP A 399 7.96 -9.99 -19.40
CA ASP A 399 7.25 -11.03 -20.13
C ASP A 399 5.79 -10.65 -20.38
N LEU A 400 5.11 -10.08 -19.38
CA LEU A 400 3.76 -9.54 -19.57
C LEU A 400 3.73 -8.43 -20.63
N ARG A 401 4.73 -7.53 -20.61
CA ARG A 401 4.86 -6.46 -21.60
C ARG A 401 5.09 -7.01 -23.00
N GLU A 402 5.96 -8.01 -23.16
CA GLU A 402 6.25 -8.63 -24.45
C GLU A 402 5.03 -9.41 -24.98
N GLN A 403 4.34 -10.13 -24.10
CA GLN A 403 3.12 -10.88 -24.44
C GLN A 403 1.98 -9.95 -24.87
N PHE A 404 1.78 -8.84 -24.16
CA PHE A 404 0.64 -7.94 -24.37
C PHE A 404 0.99 -6.66 -25.14
N LYS A 405 2.24 -6.44 -25.54
CA LYS A 405 2.81 -5.19 -26.13
C LYS A 405 2.80 -3.97 -25.21
N GLU A 406 1.77 -3.81 -24.37
CA GLU A 406 1.62 -2.70 -23.42
C GLU A 406 1.10 -3.24 -22.08
N VAL A 407 1.67 -2.72 -20.99
CA VAL A 407 1.32 -2.98 -19.59
C VAL A 407 1.07 -1.65 -18.87
N HIS A 408 0.30 -1.67 -17.78
CA HIS A 408 0.02 -0.46 -17.03
C HIS A 408 1.30 0.16 -16.41
N PRO A 409 1.45 1.51 -16.41
CA PRO A 409 2.60 2.25 -15.88
C PRO A 409 3.06 1.86 -14.46
N ARG A 410 2.12 1.57 -13.54
CA ARG A 410 2.41 1.03 -12.19
C ARG A 410 3.24 -0.26 -12.20
N LEU A 411 3.07 -1.16 -13.17
CA LEU A 411 3.87 -2.38 -13.26
C LEU A 411 5.28 -2.07 -13.76
N LEU A 412 5.42 -1.14 -14.72
CA LEU A 412 6.73 -0.68 -15.20
C LEU A 412 7.53 0.01 -14.09
N LEU A 413 6.87 0.82 -13.25
CA LEU A 413 7.49 1.40 -12.06
C LEU A 413 8.05 0.32 -11.12
N LEU A 414 7.27 -0.73 -10.86
CA LEU A 414 7.71 -1.85 -10.02
C LEU A 414 8.87 -2.63 -10.63
N GLN A 415 8.82 -2.87 -11.95
CA GLN A 415 9.89 -3.51 -12.70
C GLN A 415 11.21 -2.73 -12.51
N SER A 416 11.19 -1.43 -12.78
CA SER A 416 12.38 -0.59 -12.71
C SER A 416 12.92 -0.47 -11.28
N HIS A 417 12.05 -0.35 -10.29
CA HIS A 417 12.45 -0.36 -8.88
C HIS A 417 13.11 -1.68 -8.47
N ALA A 418 12.53 -2.83 -8.87
CA ALA A 418 13.12 -4.14 -8.59
C ALA A 418 14.50 -4.32 -9.25
N LEU A 419 14.68 -3.83 -10.48
CA LEU A 419 15.98 -3.85 -11.16
C LEU A 419 17.03 -2.99 -10.44
N ARG A 420 16.68 -1.78 -10.03
CA ARG A 420 17.58 -0.89 -9.28
C ARG A 420 18.02 -1.52 -7.96
N GLU A 421 17.08 -2.04 -7.20
CA GLU A 421 17.36 -2.66 -5.89
C GLU A 421 18.16 -3.97 -6.04
N TRP A 422 17.93 -4.73 -7.12
CA TRP A 422 18.78 -5.88 -7.44
C TRP A 422 20.23 -5.45 -7.64
N VAL A 423 20.49 -4.44 -8.47
CA VAL A 423 21.86 -3.92 -8.70
C VAL A 423 22.48 -3.43 -7.40
N LYS A 424 21.73 -2.70 -6.56
CA LYS A 424 22.20 -2.22 -5.26
C LYS A 424 22.66 -3.36 -4.36
N VAL A 425 21.88 -4.45 -4.24
CA VAL A 425 22.27 -5.60 -3.42
C VAL A 425 23.49 -6.33 -4.00
N GLN A 426 23.58 -6.46 -5.34
CA GLN A 426 24.78 -7.02 -5.97
C GLN A 426 26.04 -6.20 -5.69
N GLN A 427 25.91 -4.87 -5.57
CA GLN A 427 27.02 -3.99 -5.20
C GLN A 427 27.47 -4.15 -3.75
N GLU A 428 26.53 -4.35 -2.83
CA GLU A 428 26.84 -4.59 -1.42
C GLU A 428 27.54 -5.94 -1.21
N GLN A 429 27.21 -6.94 -2.05
CA GLN A 429 27.78 -8.29 -2.02
C GLN A 429 29.04 -8.45 -2.88
N LEU A 430 29.57 -7.37 -3.45
CA LEU A 430 30.70 -7.44 -4.37
C LEU A 430 31.93 -8.04 -3.68
N ASP A 431 32.41 -9.16 -4.22
CA ASP A 431 33.64 -9.80 -3.78
C ASP A 431 34.85 -8.95 -4.22
N LYS A 432 35.61 -8.46 -3.23
CA LYS A 432 36.79 -7.61 -3.46
C LYS A 432 37.95 -8.36 -4.12
N ASN A 433 37.88 -9.69 -4.22
CA ASN A 433 38.92 -10.54 -4.82
C ASN A 433 38.72 -10.78 -6.33
N VAL A 434 37.62 -10.29 -6.93
CA VAL A 434 37.36 -10.44 -8.37
C VAL A 434 38.43 -9.71 -9.20
N SER A 435 38.88 -10.34 -10.29
CA SER A 435 39.86 -9.75 -11.21
C SER A 435 39.34 -8.43 -11.80
N ARG A 436 40.25 -7.58 -12.28
CA ARG A 436 39.86 -6.28 -12.87
C ARG A 436 38.98 -6.43 -14.11
N GLU A 437 39.19 -7.49 -14.89
CA GLU A 437 38.35 -7.84 -16.05
C GLU A 437 36.95 -8.25 -15.59
N GLY A 438 36.82 -9.10 -14.56
CA GLY A 438 35.53 -9.48 -13.99
C GLY A 438 34.76 -8.28 -13.42
N GLN A 439 35.44 -7.31 -12.81
CA GLN A 439 34.82 -6.06 -12.34
C GLN A 439 34.27 -5.21 -13.50
N LYS A 440 34.97 -5.18 -14.65
CA LYS A 440 34.48 -4.48 -15.85
C LYS A 440 33.27 -5.16 -16.47
N GLU A 441 33.27 -6.48 -16.52
CA GLU A 441 32.12 -7.26 -17.00
C GLU A 441 30.89 -7.04 -16.12
N GLN A 442 31.06 -7.10 -14.80
CA GLN A 442 30.00 -6.81 -13.83
C GLN A 442 29.45 -5.38 -13.97
N LEU A 443 30.34 -4.39 -14.12
CA LEU A 443 29.94 -3.00 -14.35
C LEU A 443 29.10 -2.87 -15.62
N CYS A 444 29.54 -3.47 -16.73
CA CYS A 444 28.80 -3.47 -17.99
C CYS A 444 27.42 -4.12 -17.85
N GLU A 445 27.32 -5.22 -17.09
CA GLU A 445 26.04 -5.88 -16.84
C GLU A 445 25.09 -5.01 -16.01
N TRP A 446 25.58 -4.41 -14.93
CA TRP A 446 24.77 -3.51 -14.10
C TRP A 446 24.29 -2.28 -14.85
N LEU A 447 25.14 -1.68 -15.68
CA LEU A 447 24.74 -0.54 -16.52
C LEU A 447 23.65 -0.95 -17.51
N LYS A 448 23.74 -2.13 -18.15
CA LYS A 448 22.68 -2.63 -19.02
C LYS A 448 21.35 -2.80 -18.28
N VAL A 449 21.38 -3.37 -17.07
CA VAL A 449 20.18 -3.57 -16.24
C VAL A 449 19.55 -2.23 -15.84
N LEU A 450 20.35 -1.24 -15.49
CA LEU A 450 19.84 0.09 -15.16
C LEU A 450 19.31 0.85 -16.38
N THR A 451 19.91 0.67 -17.56
CA THR A 451 19.35 1.20 -18.82
C THR A 451 17.99 0.58 -19.12
N GLU A 452 17.84 -0.74 -18.95
CA GLU A 452 16.54 -1.43 -19.08
C GLU A 452 15.50 -0.88 -18.11
N ALA A 453 15.90 -0.60 -16.86
CA ALA A 453 15.03 0.03 -15.87
C ALA A 453 14.62 1.46 -16.28
N GLU A 454 15.54 2.26 -16.82
CA GLU A 454 15.25 3.61 -17.28
C GLU A 454 14.28 3.61 -18.48
N GLU A 455 14.48 2.72 -19.45
CA GLU A 455 13.58 2.56 -20.60
C GLU A 455 12.15 2.24 -20.15
N GLY A 456 11.98 1.35 -19.16
CA GLY A 456 10.68 1.05 -18.57
C GLY A 456 9.97 2.27 -17.99
N LEU A 457 10.73 3.18 -17.35
CA LEU A 457 10.19 4.41 -16.76
C LEU A 457 9.84 5.47 -17.82
N ARG A 458 10.65 5.57 -18.89
CA ARG A 458 10.33 6.42 -20.04
C ARG A 458 9.02 5.96 -20.69
N MET A 459 8.86 4.66 -20.93
CA MET A 459 7.60 4.08 -21.43
C MET A 459 6.41 4.37 -20.50
N ALA A 460 6.60 4.23 -19.18
CA ALA A 460 5.56 4.52 -18.20
C ALA A 460 5.09 5.99 -18.28
N ASN A 461 6.03 6.92 -18.43
CA ASN A 461 5.74 8.33 -18.59
C ASN A 461 4.97 8.60 -19.90
N ASP A 462 5.46 8.08 -21.02
CA ASP A 462 4.82 8.25 -22.34
C ASP A 462 3.39 7.73 -22.34
N ILE A 463 3.11 6.57 -21.74
CA ILE A 463 1.75 6.02 -21.64
C ILE A 463 0.81 6.99 -20.90
N VAL A 464 1.26 7.55 -19.77
CA VAL A 464 0.42 8.46 -18.96
C VAL A 464 0.20 9.79 -19.67
N GLN A 465 1.24 10.37 -20.28
CA GLN A 465 1.13 11.63 -21.03
C GLN A 465 0.25 11.46 -22.27
N ASN A 466 0.47 10.43 -23.07
CA ASN A 466 -0.33 10.16 -24.27
C ASN A 466 -1.82 9.95 -23.94
N ARG A 467 -2.14 9.29 -22.81
CA ARG A 467 -3.53 9.15 -22.33
C ARG A 467 -4.16 10.50 -21.96
N ALA A 468 -3.39 11.40 -21.34
CA ALA A 468 -3.87 12.74 -21.00
C ALA A 468 -4.12 13.59 -22.24
N ASP A 469 -3.18 13.56 -23.20
CA ASP A 469 -3.24 14.32 -24.45
C ASP A 469 -4.38 13.85 -25.34
N ALA A 470 -4.55 12.53 -25.50
CA ALA A 470 -5.64 11.94 -26.29
C ALA A 470 -7.03 12.35 -25.78
N MET A 471 -7.18 12.55 -24.47
CA MET A 471 -8.44 13.00 -23.87
C MET A 471 -8.61 14.52 -23.87
N SER A 472 -7.62 15.30 -24.33
CA SER A 472 -7.58 16.77 -24.21
C SER A 472 -7.89 17.26 -22.78
N ARG A 473 -7.51 16.45 -21.78
CA ARG A 473 -7.78 16.71 -20.36
C ARG A 473 -6.47 17.08 -19.67
N SER A 474 -6.58 17.98 -18.69
CA SER A 474 -5.48 18.19 -17.75
C SER A 474 -5.20 16.88 -16.99
N LEU A 475 -3.93 16.63 -16.66
CA LEU A 475 -3.53 15.49 -15.85
C LEU A 475 -4.35 15.43 -14.55
N SER A 476 -4.98 14.28 -14.29
CA SER A 476 -5.66 14.05 -13.02
C SER A 476 -4.66 14.07 -11.87
N LYS A 477 -5.13 14.34 -10.64
CA LYS A 477 -4.26 14.28 -9.44
C LYS A 477 -3.53 12.94 -9.32
N SER A 478 -4.24 11.83 -9.53
CA SER A 478 -3.65 10.47 -9.50
C SER A 478 -2.55 10.30 -10.56
N ALA A 479 -2.79 10.79 -11.79
CA ALA A 479 -1.79 10.74 -12.86
C ALA A 479 -0.55 11.58 -12.53
N ARG A 480 -0.72 12.78 -11.95
CA ARG A 480 0.40 13.62 -11.51
C ARG A 480 1.21 12.96 -10.38
N GLU A 481 0.55 12.42 -9.36
CA GLU A 481 1.21 11.69 -8.28
C GLU A 481 1.97 10.47 -8.80
N HIS A 482 1.40 9.76 -9.79
CA HIS A 482 2.08 8.65 -10.43
C HIS A 482 3.31 9.10 -11.23
N LEU A 483 3.20 10.17 -12.04
CA LEU A 483 4.32 10.74 -12.78
C LEU A 483 5.43 11.26 -11.85
N ALA A 484 5.07 11.86 -10.71
CA ALA A 484 6.03 12.26 -9.69
C ALA A 484 6.85 11.06 -9.19
N ARG A 485 6.19 9.92 -8.91
CA ARG A 485 6.86 8.67 -8.50
C ARG A 485 7.73 8.09 -9.60
N VAL A 486 7.25 8.07 -10.85
CA VAL A 486 8.01 7.58 -12.01
C VAL A 486 9.28 8.39 -12.23
N GLU A 487 9.19 9.72 -12.22
CA GLU A 487 10.37 10.59 -12.40
C GLU A 487 11.31 10.56 -11.20
N THR A 488 10.79 10.35 -9.98
CA THR A 488 11.64 10.11 -8.79
C THR A 488 12.44 8.83 -8.96
N GLU A 489 11.78 7.73 -9.32
CA GLU A 489 12.46 6.45 -9.55
C GLU A 489 13.46 6.55 -10.71
N ARG A 490 13.13 7.31 -11.75
CA ARG A 490 14.02 7.54 -12.90
C ARG A 490 15.28 8.28 -12.47
N ALA A 491 15.15 9.33 -11.66
CA ALA A 491 16.31 10.01 -11.07
C ALA A 491 17.17 9.03 -10.26
N CYS A 492 16.55 8.17 -9.44
CA CYS A 492 17.28 7.17 -8.66
C CYS A 492 17.97 6.09 -9.51
N VAL A 493 17.35 5.62 -10.60
CA VAL A 493 17.96 4.65 -11.53
C VAL A 493 19.17 5.27 -12.23
N ILE A 494 19.03 6.49 -12.74
CA ILE A 494 20.14 7.21 -13.40
C ILE A 494 21.25 7.52 -12.38
N GLY A 495 20.89 7.96 -11.18
CA GLY A 495 21.81 8.13 -10.07
C GLY A 495 22.55 6.84 -9.68
N ALA A 496 21.87 5.69 -9.71
CA ALA A 496 22.51 4.40 -9.45
C ALA A 496 23.57 4.06 -10.50
N ARG A 497 23.38 4.44 -11.78
CA ARG A 497 24.39 4.27 -12.85
C ARG A 497 25.67 5.03 -12.50
N GLN A 498 25.50 6.26 -12.02
CA GLN A 498 26.60 7.08 -11.54
C GLN A 498 27.30 6.48 -10.32
N GLY A 499 26.52 5.96 -9.36
CA GLY A 499 27.05 5.22 -8.21
C GLY A 499 27.85 3.97 -8.60
N CYS A 500 27.41 3.23 -9.63
CA CYS A 500 28.17 2.10 -10.19
C CYS A 500 29.55 2.55 -10.68
N GLN A 501 29.60 3.63 -11.46
CA GLN A 501 30.85 4.18 -11.98
C GLN A 501 31.77 4.64 -10.84
N LEU A 502 31.25 5.35 -9.84
CA LEU A 502 32.02 5.80 -8.66
C LEU A 502 32.66 4.64 -7.88
N ARG A 503 31.94 3.51 -7.75
CA ARG A 503 32.40 2.34 -6.98
C ARG A 503 33.38 1.48 -7.77
N MET A 504 33.18 1.31 -9.08
CA MET A 504 33.90 0.33 -9.88
C MET A 504 35.09 0.92 -10.65
N LEU A 505 35.05 2.18 -11.07
CA LEU A 505 36.12 2.79 -11.87
C LEU A 505 37.31 3.23 -11.02
N THR A 506 38.51 3.03 -11.55
CA THR A 506 39.74 3.55 -10.94
C THR A 506 39.89 5.05 -11.20
N PRO A 507 40.69 5.77 -10.37
CA PRO A 507 41.05 7.16 -10.63
C PRO A 507 41.52 7.39 -12.08
N ASN A 508 42.39 6.52 -12.61
CA ASN A 508 42.91 6.68 -13.97
C ASN A 508 41.82 6.50 -15.03
N GLU A 509 40.89 5.57 -14.87
CA GLU A 509 39.80 5.37 -15.82
C GLU A 509 38.80 6.54 -15.83
N LEU A 510 38.62 7.20 -14.69
CA LEU A 510 37.81 8.42 -14.62
C LEU A 510 38.43 9.55 -15.45
N THR A 511 39.73 9.54 -15.76
CA THR A 511 40.32 10.61 -16.58
C THR A 511 39.93 10.54 -18.06
N PHE A 512 39.42 9.39 -18.53
CA PHE A 512 39.07 9.23 -19.93
C PHE A 512 37.93 10.17 -20.33
N LYS A 513 38.15 10.95 -21.40
CA LYS A 513 37.20 11.96 -21.89
C LYS A 513 35.78 11.40 -22.09
N ARG A 514 35.67 10.23 -22.73
CA ARG A 514 34.39 9.54 -22.94
C ARG A 514 33.64 9.23 -21.63
N VAL A 515 34.37 8.83 -20.58
CA VAL A 515 33.80 8.52 -19.26
C VAL A 515 33.32 9.80 -18.58
N GLN A 516 34.09 10.88 -18.69
CA GLN A 516 33.68 12.19 -18.15
C GLN A 516 32.43 12.74 -18.86
N GLU A 517 32.35 12.62 -20.18
CA GLU A 517 31.17 12.99 -20.97
C GLU A 517 29.94 12.15 -20.57
N GLU A 518 30.11 10.85 -20.37
CA GLU A 518 29.05 9.96 -19.91
C GLU A 518 28.56 10.31 -18.50
N ILE A 519 29.47 10.58 -17.57
CA ILE A 519 29.14 10.99 -16.19
C ILE A 519 28.38 12.33 -16.20
N GLN A 520 28.80 13.28 -17.02
CA GLN A 520 28.15 14.57 -17.14
C GLN A 520 26.74 14.42 -17.71
N THR A 521 26.60 13.65 -18.79
CA THR A 521 25.29 13.35 -19.41
C THR A 521 24.36 12.66 -18.41
N THR A 522 24.87 11.66 -17.69
CA THR A 522 24.11 10.92 -16.66
C THR A 522 23.62 11.86 -15.56
N TYR A 523 24.47 12.78 -15.09
CA TYR A 523 24.09 13.77 -14.09
C TYR A 523 23.00 14.72 -14.61
N GLU A 524 23.13 15.23 -15.83
CA GLU A 524 22.14 16.13 -16.44
C GLU A 524 20.78 15.45 -16.65
N GLU A 525 20.77 14.18 -17.07
CA GLU A 525 19.55 13.38 -17.21
C GLU A 525 18.88 13.13 -15.86
N ALA A 526 19.67 12.78 -14.83
CA ALA A 526 19.17 12.63 -13.47
C ALA A 526 18.58 13.95 -12.96
N ARG A 527 19.28 15.07 -13.23
CA ARG A 527 18.88 16.42 -12.84
C ARG A 527 17.55 16.83 -13.43
N SER A 528 17.35 16.58 -14.71
CA SER A 528 16.05 16.81 -15.35
C SER A 528 14.97 15.92 -14.74
N ALA A 529 15.27 14.65 -14.43
CA ALA A 529 14.30 13.71 -13.85
C ALA A 529 13.81 14.15 -12.45
N TRP A 530 14.69 14.47 -11.49
CA TRP A 530 14.22 14.89 -10.17
C TRP A 530 13.51 16.25 -10.21
N ARG A 531 13.92 17.17 -11.09
CA ARG A 531 13.21 18.45 -11.31
C ARG A 531 11.81 18.23 -11.89
N LYS A 532 11.64 17.28 -12.81
CA LYS A 532 10.32 16.87 -13.31
C LYS A 532 9.47 16.24 -12.21
N ALA A 533 10.05 15.42 -11.34
CA ALA A 533 9.34 14.88 -10.18
C ALA A 533 8.81 16.01 -9.27
N MET A 534 9.63 17.02 -8.99
CA MET A 534 9.27 18.20 -8.19
C MET A 534 8.22 19.09 -8.86
N ARG A 535 8.17 19.15 -10.20
CA ARG A 535 7.09 19.83 -10.95
C ARG A 535 5.73 19.19 -10.68
N PHE A 536 5.68 17.86 -10.65
CA PHE A 536 4.43 17.13 -10.45
C PHE A 536 3.99 17.16 -9.00
N ASP A 537 4.94 17.07 -8.06
CA ASP A 537 4.72 17.13 -6.63
C ASP A 537 5.82 17.98 -5.94
N GLU A 538 5.44 19.21 -5.56
CA GLU A 538 6.37 20.21 -4.99
C GLU A 538 6.94 19.77 -3.63
N GLU A 539 6.19 18.95 -2.89
CA GLU A 539 6.51 18.47 -1.53
C GLU A 539 7.14 17.06 -1.55
N ASN A 540 7.60 16.57 -2.70
CA ASN A 540 8.18 15.24 -2.85
C ASN A 540 9.54 15.11 -2.16
N VAL A 541 9.51 14.60 -0.93
CA VAL A 541 10.70 14.34 -0.08
C VAL A 541 11.65 13.35 -0.75
N ASN A 542 11.14 12.30 -1.39
CA ASN A 542 11.97 11.24 -1.99
C ASN A 542 12.78 11.77 -3.19
N ALA A 543 12.19 12.62 -4.03
CA ALA A 543 12.92 13.28 -5.12
C ALA A 543 14.00 14.25 -4.60
N THR A 544 13.70 14.93 -3.49
CA THR A 544 14.66 15.83 -2.83
C THR A 544 15.83 15.04 -2.24
N ASP A 545 15.57 13.92 -1.56
CA ASP A 545 16.62 13.03 -1.07
C ASP A 545 17.46 12.44 -2.21
N ALA A 546 16.80 12.01 -3.29
CA ALA A 546 17.45 11.52 -4.50
C ALA A 546 18.46 12.52 -5.05
N ALA A 547 18.04 13.77 -5.21
CA ALA A 547 18.90 14.83 -5.71
C ALA A 547 20.14 15.06 -4.80
N CYS A 548 20.00 14.98 -3.47
CA CYS A 548 21.14 15.11 -2.55
C CYS A 548 22.22 14.05 -2.79
N TRP A 549 21.85 12.77 -2.78
CA TRP A 549 22.86 11.71 -2.91
C TRP A 549 23.41 11.57 -4.33
N ILE A 550 22.66 11.98 -5.36
CA ILE A 550 23.17 12.07 -6.74
C ILE A 550 24.22 13.17 -6.85
N CYS A 551 23.96 14.35 -6.26
CA CYS A 551 24.95 15.44 -6.25
C CYS A 551 26.22 15.03 -5.49
N ARG A 552 26.06 14.34 -4.34
CA ARG A 552 27.18 13.77 -3.58
C ARG A 552 28.01 12.81 -4.43
N ASP A 553 27.38 11.85 -5.10
CA ASP A 553 28.11 10.86 -5.91
C ASP A 553 28.85 11.54 -7.08
N ARG A 554 28.27 12.59 -7.68
CA ARG A 554 28.95 13.42 -8.70
C ARG A 554 30.17 14.13 -8.18
N HIS A 555 30.08 14.66 -6.96
CA HIS A 555 31.16 15.37 -6.29
C HIS A 555 32.31 14.42 -5.94
N GLU A 556 31.99 13.23 -5.42
CA GLU A 556 32.98 12.19 -5.08
C GLU A 556 33.71 11.66 -6.33
N ILE A 557 33.03 11.54 -7.47
CA ILE A 557 33.68 11.22 -8.75
C ILE A 557 34.70 12.30 -9.13
N GLY A 558 34.31 13.58 -8.98
CA GLY A 558 35.19 14.72 -9.21
C GLY A 558 36.46 14.64 -8.36
N LYS A 559 36.31 14.38 -7.05
CA LYS A 559 37.42 14.21 -6.11
C LYS A 559 38.35 13.03 -6.44
N LYS A 560 37.79 11.91 -6.92
CA LYS A 560 38.59 10.72 -7.29
C LYS A 560 39.33 10.88 -8.61
N THR A 561 38.96 11.83 -9.46
CA THR A 561 39.57 12.00 -10.78
C THR A 561 40.94 12.68 -10.61
N PRO A 562 42.05 12.02 -10.94
CA PRO A 562 43.40 12.57 -10.79
C PRO A 562 43.69 13.61 -11.88
N GLY A 563 44.59 14.53 -11.57
CA GLY A 563 45.02 15.63 -12.45
C GLY A 563 44.76 17.01 -11.84
N GLU A 564 45.41 18.03 -12.40
CA GLU A 564 45.12 19.41 -12.05
C GLU A 564 43.69 19.77 -12.47
N MET A 565 43.04 20.60 -11.65
CA MET A 565 41.68 21.02 -11.91
C MET A 565 41.67 22.00 -13.09
N THR A 566 41.14 21.56 -14.23
CA THR A 566 40.99 22.45 -15.40
C THR A 566 39.91 23.49 -15.13
N PRO A 567 39.95 24.65 -15.80
CA PRO A 567 38.94 25.69 -15.62
C PRO A 567 37.50 25.20 -15.81
N GLU A 568 37.27 24.31 -16.78
CA GLU A 568 35.96 23.75 -17.09
C GLU A 568 35.48 22.81 -15.98
N ARG A 569 36.38 22.00 -15.41
CA ARG A 569 36.07 21.13 -14.27
C ARG A 569 35.75 21.93 -13.01
N GLU A 570 36.49 23.02 -12.77
CA GLU A 570 36.19 23.93 -11.66
C GLU A 570 34.78 24.55 -11.77
N ILE A 571 34.39 24.99 -12.96
CA ILE A 571 33.05 25.56 -13.18
C ILE A 571 31.97 24.51 -12.96
N ALA A 572 32.12 23.31 -13.53
CA ALA A 572 31.15 22.23 -13.38
C ALA A 572 30.99 21.79 -11.91
N GLU A 573 32.09 21.79 -11.15
CA GLU A 573 32.07 21.47 -9.72
C GLU A 573 31.32 22.53 -8.89
N ILE A 574 31.48 23.80 -9.23
CA ILE A 574 30.81 24.92 -8.57
C ILE A 574 29.31 24.91 -8.87
N GLU A 575 28.93 24.66 -10.13
CA GLU A 575 27.52 24.50 -10.52
C GLU A 575 26.85 23.33 -9.81
N LEU A 576 27.55 22.20 -9.70
CA LEU A 576 27.09 21.03 -8.94
C LEU A 576 26.84 21.38 -7.47
N LEU A 577 27.79 22.06 -6.82
CA LEU A 577 27.64 22.44 -5.41
C LEU A 577 26.48 23.42 -5.21
N ALA A 578 26.18 24.26 -6.19
CA ALA A 578 25.03 25.17 -6.13
C ALA A 578 23.69 24.48 -6.38
N ASP A 579 23.65 23.50 -7.29
CA ASP A 579 22.48 22.62 -7.41
C ASP A 579 22.25 21.86 -6.10
N TRP A 580 23.31 21.32 -5.47
CA TRP A 580 23.19 20.63 -4.18
C TRP A 580 22.74 21.58 -3.06
N GLN A 581 23.26 22.81 -3.04
CA GLN A 581 22.80 23.87 -2.13
C GLN A 581 21.30 24.11 -2.26
N GLU A 582 20.78 24.29 -3.48
CA GLU A 582 19.35 24.51 -3.75
C GLU A 582 18.50 23.36 -3.19
N VAL A 583 18.95 22.13 -3.39
CA VAL A 583 18.24 20.93 -2.92
C VAL A 583 18.21 20.88 -1.39
N ILE A 584 19.34 21.12 -0.71
CA ILE A 584 19.39 21.17 0.77
C ILE A 584 18.44 22.24 1.30
N GLU A 585 18.49 23.41 0.68
CA GLU A 585 17.64 24.53 1.01
C GLU A 585 16.15 24.24 0.81
N ARG A 586 15.80 23.45 -0.19
CA ARG A 586 14.43 22.97 -0.40
C ARG A 586 14.05 21.94 0.65
N TYR A 587 14.95 21.03 1.00
CA TYR A 587 14.75 20.00 2.02
C TYR A 587 14.36 20.61 3.37
N GLY A 588 15.01 21.71 3.76
CA GLY A 588 14.68 22.46 4.98
C GLY A 588 13.30 23.13 5.00
N GLN A 589 12.61 23.24 3.85
CA GLN A 589 11.27 23.83 3.77
C GLN A 589 10.14 22.78 3.79
N LEU A 590 10.48 21.50 3.69
CA LEU A 590 9.50 20.42 3.66
C LEU A 590 8.98 20.11 5.07
N ALA A 591 7.71 19.73 5.15
CA ALA A 591 7.15 19.16 6.37
C ALA A 591 7.55 17.67 6.44
N LEU A 592 8.47 17.35 7.36
CA LEU A 592 9.08 16.03 7.44
C LEU A 592 8.51 15.20 8.60
N ALA A 593 8.44 13.88 8.42
CA ALA A 593 8.28 12.95 9.53
C ALA A 593 9.61 12.80 10.30
N PRO A 594 9.62 12.35 11.56
CA PRO A 594 10.84 12.27 12.37
C PRO A 594 11.98 11.49 11.70
N SER A 595 11.69 10.35 11.06
CA SER A 595 12.70 9.56 10.34
C SER A 595 13.28 10.28 9.11
N GLN A 596 12.54 11.23 8.53
CA GLN A 596 12.98 12.04 7.40
C GLN A 596 13.80 13.25 7.87
N GLU A 597 13.58 13.74 9.10
CA GLU A 597 14.42 14.77 9.71
C GLU A 597 15.85 14.26 9.91
N ASP A 598 16.01 13.05 10.47
CA ASP A 598 17.32 12.40 10.61
C ASP A 598 18.03 12.27 9.25
N MET A 599 17.28 11.94 8.21
CA MET A 599 17.80 11.80 6.84
C MET A 599 18.23 13.16 6.27
N ARG A 600 17.44 14.22 6.46
CA ARG A 600 17.80 15.60 6.08
C ARG A 600 19.10 16.02 6.77
N ASP A 601 19.20 15.84 8.09
CA ASP A 601 20.36 16.24 8.86
C ASP A 601 21.62 15.49 8.38
N HIS A 602 21.47 14.21 8.03
CA HIS A 602 22.54 13.46 7.38
C HIS A 602 22.96 14.06 6.03
N ARG A 603 22.01 14.45 5.18
CA ARG A 603 22.31 15.11 3.88
C ARG A 603 22.99 16.47 4.06
N GLU A 604 22.58 17.25 5.05
CA GLU A 604 23.20 18.53 5.39
C GLU A 604 24.65 18.35 5.85
N GLN A 605 24.92 17.31 6.63
CA GLN A 605 26.28 16.94 7.01
C GLN A 605 27.14 16.49 5.82
N GLU A 606 26.58 15.68 4.91
CA GLU A 606 27.27 15.28 3.67
C GLU A 606 27.65 16.50 2.82
N PHE A 607 26.71 17.44 2.65
CA PHE A 607 26.95 18.68 1.92
C PHE A 607 27.99 19.56 2.59
N SER A 608 27.92 19.73 3.92
CA SER A 608 28.90 20.51 4.68
C SER A 608 30.32 19.94 4.56
N LYS A 609 30.46 18.61 4.55
CA LYS A 609 31.75 17.93 4.29
C LYS A 609 32.25 18.15 2.87
N ALA A 610 31.35 18.21 1.89
CA ALA A 610 31.71 18.48 0.49
C ALA A 610 32.25 19.90 0.30
N LEU A 611 31.63 20.90 0.94
CA LEU A 611 32.10 22.29 0.95
C LEU A 611 33.51 22.44 1.58
N GLY A 612 33.82 21.67 2.61
CA GLY A 612 35.12 21.72 3.29
C GLY A 612 35.32 22.99 4.14
N ASN A 613 36.58 23.38 4.39
CA ASN A 613 36.89 24.57 5.20
C ASN A 613 36.50 25.88 4.49
N PRO A 614 36.06 26.91 5.23
CA PRO A 614 35.69 28.23 4.69
C PRO A 614 36.79 28.88 3.84
N ASP A 615 38.08 28.73 4.22
CA ASP A 615 39.22 29.24 3.43
C ASP A 615 39.30 28.62 2.02
N ARG A 616 38.84 27.37 1.87
CA ARG A 616 38.81 26.69 0.57
C ARG A 616 37.65 27.21 -0.26
N ILE A 617 36.50 27.45 0.36
CA ILE A 617 35.33 28.07 -0.29
C ILE A 617 35.73 29.46 -0.78
N GLU A 618 36.38 30.28 0.02
CA GLU A 618 36.82 31.62 -0.38
C GLU A 618 37.85 31.59 -1.52
N LYS A 619 38.76 30.61 -1.54
CA LYS A 619 39.69 30.38 -2.67
C LYS A 619 39.00 29.87 -3.93
N VAL A 620 37.90 29.13 -3.83
CA VAL A 620 37.11 28.63 -4.96
C VAL A 620 36.21 29.74 -5.51
N VAL A 621 35.56 30.48 -4.61
CA VAL A 621 34.74 31.67 -4.85
C VAL A 621 35.57 32.77 -5.52
N SER A 622 36.74 33.11 -5.00
CA SER A 622 37.63 34.13 -5.60
C SER A 622 38.14 33.75 -6.99
N ARG A 623 38.48 32.47 -7.22
CA ARG A 623 38.89 31.97 -8.54
C ARG A 623 37.75 31.95 -9.55
N ALA A 624 36.54 31.58 -9.14
CA ALA A 624 35.38 31.61 -10.02
C ALA A 624 34.84 33.02 -10.26
N ALA A 625 35.00 33.92 -9.29
CA ALA A 625 34.71 35.35 -9.45
C ALA A 625 35.60 35.95 -10.54
N SER A 626 36.89 35.58 -10.57
CA SER A 626 37.83 36.03 -11.62
C SER A 626 37.46 35.56 -13.04
N ARG A 627 36.49 34.63 -13.15
CA ARG A 627 36.01 34.05 -14.41
C ARG A 627 34.54 34.37 -14.72
N GLY A 628 33.88 35.20 -13.90
CA GLY A 628 32.51 35.66 -14.15
C GLY A 628 31.40 34.61 -13.93
N SER A 629 31.61 33.59 -13.07
CA SER A 629 30.54 32.64 -12.76
C SER A 629 29.53 33.24 -11.75
N PRO A 630 28.23 33.33 -12.07
CA PRO A 630 27.23 33.92 -11.18
C PRO A 630 26.96 33.05 -9.93
N VAL A 631 27.36 31.78 -9.97
CA VAL A 631 27.18 30.81 -8.89
C VAL A 631 27.96 31.17 -7.63
N VAL A 632 29.05 31.93 -7.78
CA VAL A 632 29.89 32.40 -6.69
C VAL A 632 29.11 33.20 -5.65
N HIS A 633 28.12 33.96 -6.13
CA HIS A 633 27.31 34.81 -5.28
C HIS A 633 26.37 34.02 -4.36
N ILE A 634 25.99 32.80 -4.73
CA ILE A 634 25.19 31.88 -3.88
C ILE A 634 25.96 31.55 -2.61
N PHE A 635 27.21 31.13 -2.75
CA PHE A 635 28.05 30.74 -1.60
C PHE A 635 28.38 31.93 -0.71
N LYS A 636 28.70 33.09 -1.30
CA LYS A 636 28.97 34.30 -0.51
C LYS A 636 27.72 34.78 0.24
N ALA A 637 26.54 34.76 -0.39
CA ALA A 637 25.29 35.10 0.26
C ALA A 637 24.96 34.16 1.43
N ARG A 638 25.20 32.85 1.28
CA ARG A 638 25.02 31.88 2.38
C ARG A 638 26.00 32.16 3.53
N HIS A 639 27.26 32.41 3.22
CA HIS A 639 28.29 32.68 4.24
C HIS A 639 27.91 33.88 5.13
N LEU A 640 27.35 34.95 4.55
CA LEU A 640 26.87 36.12 5.30
C LEU A 640 25.77 35.76 6.32
N ILE A 641 24.93 34.76 6.02
CA ILE A 641 23.92 34.26 6.97
C ILE A 641 24.59 33.47 8.11
N GLU A 642 25.55 32.61 7.79
CA GLU A 642 26.28 31.79 8.75
C GLU A 642 27.14 32.64 9.72
N GLU A 643 27.71 33.75 9.23
CA GLU A 643 28.44 34.75 10.03
C GLU A 643 27.53 35.64 10.89
N LYS A 644 26.22 35.37 10.89
CA LYS A 644 25.17 36.09 11.65
C LYS A 644 24.96 37.54 11.20
N GLU A 645 25.42 37.93 10.01
CA GLU A 645 25.02 39.22 9.40
C GLU A 645 23.56 39.19 8.95
N GLY A 646 23.02 38.00 8.73
CA GLY A 646 21.60 37.73 8.52
C GLY A 646 21.14 37.88 7.06
N VAL A 647 19.89 37.47 6.82
CA VAL A 647 19.29 37.37 5.48
C VAL A 647 19.28 38.71 4.73
N LYS A 648 19.17 39.83 5.47
CA LYS A 648 19.16 41.17 4.88
C LYS A 648 20.49 41.53 4.22
N ALA A 649 21.62 41.23 4.88
CA ALA A 649 22.96 41.44 4.32
C ALA A 649 23.18 40.54 3.09
N ALA A 650 22.77 39.27 3.18
CA ALA A 650 22.84 38.33 2.07
C ALA A 650 22.05 38.79 0.84
N ARG A 651 20.83 39.33 1.04
CA ARG A 651 20.03 39.90 -0.06
C ARG A 651 20.71 41.12 -0.69
N GLN A 652 21.14 42.08 0.13
CA GLN A 652 21.78 43.30 -0.35
C GLN A 652 23.02 42.98 -1.20
N TYR A 653 23.82 42.00 -0.75
CA TYR A 653 24.95 41.50 -1.51
C TYR A 653 24.55 40.99 -2.91
N LEU A 654 23.47 40.21 -3.02
CA LEU A 654 22.97 39.73 -4.31
C LEU A 654 22.45 40.86 -5.21
N GLU A 655 21.79 41.86 -4.63
CA GLU A 655 21.30 43.04 -5.35
C GLU A 655 22.45 43.86 -5.96
N GLU A 656 23.53 44.05 -5.19
CA GLU A 656 24.72 44.82 -5.60
C GLU A 656 25.61 44.07 -6.61
N ASN A 657 25.77 42.75 -6.46
CA ASN A 657 26.79 42.00 -7.21
C ASN A 657 26.24 41.16 -8.36
N CYS A 658 24.94 40.80 -8.34
CA CYS A 658 24.30 40.04 -9.42
C CYS A 658 23.36 40.91 -10.26
N ASN A 659 23.34 42.22 -10.03
CA ASN A 659 22.31 43.13 -10.51
C ASN A 659 20.88 42.68 -10.14
N ALA A 660 20.69 41.95 -9.03
CA ALA A 660 19.39 41.34 -8.68
C ALA A 660 18.24 42.37 -8.52
N HIS A 661 18.57 43.65 -8.40
CA HIS A 661 17.64 44.79 -8.41
C HIS A 661 17.07 45.12 -9.82
N GLN A 662 17.83 44.91 -10.91
CA GLN A 662 17.37 45.16 -12.29
C GLN A 662 16.22 44.24 -12.73
N TYR A 663 16.02 43.12 -12.03
CA TYR A 663 14.94 42.15 -12.27
C TYR A 663 13.58 42.60 -11.77
N LEU A 664 13.54 43.65 -10.94
CA LEU A 664 12.32 44.26 -10.44
C LEU A 664 11.80 45.33 -11.40
N ASP A 665 12.62 45.75 -12.36
CA ASP A 665 12.28 46.77 -13.35
C ASP A 665 11.89 46.10 -14.69
N SER A 666 10.62 46.24 -15.07
CA SER A 666 9.99 45.47 -16.18
C SER A 666 10.46 45.87 -17.59
N ASN A 667 11.44 46.79 -17.71
CA ASN A 667 11.82 47.47 -18.94
C ASN A 667 13.29 47.22 -19.38
N GLN A 668 14.05 46.35 -18.71
CA GLN A 668 15.43 46.04 -19.08
C GLN A 668 15.59 44.58 -19.52
N GLU A 669 16.49 44.34 -20.49
CA GLU A 669 16.90 42.98 -20.88
C GLU A 669 17.43 42.25 -19.64
N HIS A 670 16.73 41.18 -19.25
CA HIS A 670 17.01 40.42 -18.05
C HIS A 670 18.41 39.76 -18.15
N GLY A 671 19.30 40.10 -17.21
CA GLY A 671 20.71 39.69 -17.20
C GLY A 671 20.98 38.24 -16.77
N GLU A 672 22.15 38.00 -16.14
CA GLU A 672 22.69 36.67 -15.82
C GLU A 672 21.84 35.78 -14.87
N LEU A 673 20.87 36.31 -14.10
CA LEU A 673 20.01 35.50 -13.22
C LEU A 673 18.95 34.66 -13.95
N GLU A 674 18.46 35.06 -15.13
CA GLU A 674 17.53 34.17 -15.89
C GLU A 674 18.20 32.85 -16.27
N ARG A 675 19.53 32.85 -16.34
CA ARG A 675 20.34 31.68 -16.72
C ARG A 675 20.62 30.73 -15.55
N ASN A 676 20.44 31.16 -14.30
CA ASN A 676 20.80 30.36 -13.13
C ASN A 676 19.63 30.10 -12.16
N ARG A 677 19.11 28.88 -12.20
CA ARG A 677 18.01 28.39 -11.34
C ARG A 677 18.27 28.61 -9.85
N ALA A 678 19.43 28.14 -9.35
CA ALA A 678 19.73 28.15 -7.93
C ALA A 678 19.78 29.57 -7.37
N LEU A 679 20.37 30.50 -8.13
CA LEU A 679 20.45 31.91 -7.75
C LEU A 679 19.08 32.60 -7.69
N LEU A 680 18.19 32.36 -8.66
CA LEU A 680 16.84 32.92 -8.65
C LEU A 680 16.01 32.39 -7.47
N LEU A 681 16.06 31.07 -7.21
CA LEU A 681 15.33 30.46 -6.09
C LEU A 681 15.85 30.94 -4.73
N LEU A 682 17.16 31.12 -4.60
CA LEU A 682 17.79 31.71 -3.41
C LEU A 682 17.32 33.15 -3.21
N TYR A 683 17.41 33.97 -4.25
CA TYR A 683 17.05 35.38 -4.19
C TYR A 683 15.57 35.57 -3.85
N THR A 684 14.66 34.84 -4.52
CA THR A 684 13.22 34.93 -4.23
C THR A 684 12.90 34.62 -2.76
N ARG A 685 13.63 33.69 -2.16
CA ARG A 685 13.49 33.30 -0.75
C ARG A 685 14.00 34.38 0.19
N TYR A 686 15.20 34.92 -0.05
CA TYR A 686 15.74 35.99 0.78
C TYR A 686 14.93 37.28 0.65
N TRP A 687 14.44 37.60 -0.55
CA TRP A 687 13.48 38.67 -0.78
C TRP A 687 12.22 38.46 0.07
N TRP A 688 11.62 37.26 0.03
CA TRP A 688 10.44 36.96 0.84
C TRP A 688 10.69 37.11 2.35
N GLN A 689 11.78 36.54 2.86
CA GLN A 689 12.11 36.58 4.28
C GLN A 689 12.37 38.01 4.77
N THR A 690 13.00 38.85 3.94
CA THR A 690 13.29 40.24 4.29
C THR A 690 12.08 41.15 4.20
N GLU A 691 11.20 40.96 3.22
CA GLU A 691 9.99 41.78 3.05
C GLU A 691 8.85 41.39 4.00
N THR A 692 8.76 40.11 4.36
CA THR A 692 7.63 39.60 5.17
C THR A 692 8.00 39.25 6.61
N GLY A 693 9.28 38.95 6.89
CA GLY A 693 9.73 38.40 8.16
C GLY A 693 9.43 36.90 8.35
N TYR A 694 8.75 36.23 7.43
CA TYR A 694 8.42 34.80 7.55
C TYR A 694 9.52 33.91 6.96
N PRO A 695 9.87 32.79 7.63
CA PRO A 695 10.92 31.88 7.15
C PRO A 695 10.52 31.10 5.89
N SER A 696 9.21 30.91 5.65
CA SER A 696 8.66 30.17 4.52
C SER A 696 7.46 30.90 3.88
N TYR A 697 7.14 30.54 2.63
CA TYR A 697 6.07 31.17 1.85
C TYR A 697 4.66 30.96 2.41
N LEU A 698 4.43 29.84 3.11
CA LEU A 698 3.10 29.39 3.59
C LEU A 698 3.19 28.93 5.06
N GLY A 699 3.91 29.70 5.89
CA GLY A 699 4.18 29.35 7.29
C GLY A 699 2.97 29.53 8.21
N GLU A 700 2.04 30.42 7.88
CA GLU A 700 0.85 30.72 8.69
C GLU A 700 -0.43 30.69 7.84
N ASP A 701 -1.57 30.60 8.53
CA ASP A 701 -2.88 30.80 7.92
C ASP A 701 -3.28 32.26 7.90
N ARG A 702 -4.11 32.65 6.93
CA ARG A 702 -4.71 33.99 6.85
C ARG A 702 -3.65 35.10 6.90
N MET A 703 -2.52 34.89 6.22
CA MET A 703 -1.45 35.87 6.11
C MET A 703 -1.97 37.17 5.49
N CYS A 704 -1.67 38.30 6.15
CA CYS A 704 -1.94 39.65 5.66
C CYS A 704 -0.59 40.35 5.49
N LEU A 705 -0.13 40.51 4.25
CA LEU A 705 1.19 41.09 3.96
C LEU A 705 1.06 42.61 3.86
N ALA A 706 1.83 43.34 4.67
CA ALA A 706 1.90 44.80 4.66
C ALA A 706 2.75 45.32 3.48
N PHE A 707 2.41 44.89 2.27
CA PHE A 707 3.11 45.23 1.04
C PHE A 707 2.52 46.48 0.39
N SER A 708 3.40 47.36 -0.08
CA SER A 708 3.11 48.43 -1.01
C SER A 708 2.79 47.88 -2.42
N PRO A 709 2.14 48.68 -3.28
CA PRO A 709 1.89 48.29 -4.67
C PRO A 709 3.17 47.88 -5.42
N GLU A 710 4.30 48.52 -5.12
CA GLU A 710 5.59 48.18 -5.74
C GLU A 710 6.08 46.80 -5.27
N GLN A 711 6.03 46.50 -3.97
CA GLN A 711 6.38 45.17 -3.45
C GLN A 711 5.49 44.05 -4.05
N TRP A 712 4.20 44.32 -4.29
CA TRP A 712 3.33 43.37 -5.00
C TRP A 712 3.74 43.16 -6.45
N LYS A 713 4.15 44.23 -7.15
CA LYS A 713 4.68 44.16 -8.52
C LYS A 713 5.97 43.34 -8.55
N GLN A 714 6.86 43.56 -7.59
CA GLN A 714 8.10 42.82 -7.42
C GLN A 714 7.83 41.32 -7.19
N LEU A 715 6.94 40.98 -6.26
CA LEU A 715 6.54 39.57 -6.03
C LEU A 715 6.00 38.93 -7.30
N LYS A 716 5.13 39.63 -8.04
CA LYS A 716 4.59 39.13 -9.31
C LYS A 716 5.72 38.82 -10.31
N THR A 717 6.66 39.75 -10.51
CA THR A 717 7.78 39.56 -11.44
C THR A 717 8.67 38.39 -11.03
N LEU A 718 8.99 38.25 -9.74
CA LEU A 718 9.77 37.13 -9.23
C LEU A 718 9.07 35.78 -9.43
N MET A 719 7.75 35.72 -9.24
CA MET A 719 6.99 34.50 -9.50
C MET A 719 6.84 34.21 -11.00
N ASP A 720 6.69 35.24 -11.84
CA ASP A 720 6.69 35.10 -13.30
C ASP A 720 8.01 34.46 -13.78
N LEU A 721 9.16 34.97 -13.31
CA LEU A 721 10.49 34.39 -13.59
C LEU A 721 10.64 32.98 -13.02
N ARG A 722 10.22 32.74 -11.78
CA ARG A 722 10.29 31.39 -11.19
C ARG A 722 9.52 30.36 -12.02
N LEU A 723 8.38 30.74 -12.59
CA LEU A 723 7.55 29.86 -13.43
C LEU A 723 8.15 29.56 -14.81
N THR A 724 9.23 30.22 -15.25
CA THR A 724 9.95 29.86 -16.48
C THR A 724 10.99 28.76 -16.26
N LEU A 725 11.39 28.52 -15.00
CA LEU A 725 12.40 27.52 -14.66
C LEU A 725 11.90 26.08 -14.86
N GLU A 726 12.77 25.21 -15.39
CA GLU A 726 12.53 23.77 -15.47
C GLU A 726 12.27 23.22 -14.06
N GLY A 727 11.13 22.55 -13.85
CA GLY A 727 10.74 22.00 -12.55
C GLY A 727 9.82 22.91 -11.72
N GLU A 728 9.74 24.21 -12.05
CA GLU A 728 8.93 25.18 -11.28
C GLU A 728 7.72 25.72 -12.05
N ASN A 729 7.62 25.47 -13.36
CA ASN A 729 6.55 25.95 -14.24
C ASN A 729 5.10 25.56 -13.84
N GLU A 730 4.96 24.58 -12.95
CA GLU A 730 3.70 24.17 -12.31
C GLU A 730 3.76 24.21 -10.77
N SER A 731 4.73 24.91 -10.18
CA SER A 731 4.81 25.11 -8.73
C SER A 731 3.52 25.73 -8.22
N GLY A 732 2.85 25.01 -7.32
CA GLY A 732 1.61 25.48 -6.71
C GLY A 732 1.85 26.74 -5.90
N THR A 733 2.97 26.79 -5.17
CA THR A 733 3.37 27.95 -4.37
C THR A 733 3.60 29.18 -5.24
N ALA A 734 4.38 29.06 -6.32
CA ALA A 734 4.66 30.19 -7.20
C ALA A 734 3.39 30.72 -7.90
N LEU A 735 2.52 29.81 -8.38
CA LEU A 735 1.24 30.19 -8.99
C LEU A 735 0.30 30.87 -7.98
N LEU A 736 0.24 30.39 -6.72
CA LEU A 736 -0.60 30.98 -5.69
C LEU A 736 -0.12 32.39 -5.31
N LEU A 737 1.19 32.58 -5.10
CA LEU A 737 1.76 33.88 -4.77
C LEU A 737 1.60 34.87 -5.93
N ARG A 738 1.77 34.41 -7.17
CA ARG A 738 1.46 35.20 -8.38
C ARG A 738 0.00 35.63 -8.40
N ALA A 739 -0.93 34.71 -8.18
CA ALA A 739 -2.35 35.02 -8.15
C ALA A 739 -2.69 36.01 -7.03
N CYS A 740 -2.10 35.83 -5.84
CA CYS A 740 -2.25 36.73 -4.70
C CYS A 740 -1.77 38.16 -5.05
N ALA A 741 -0.60 38.30 -5.67
CA ALA A 741 -0.08 39.58 -6.13
C ALA A 741 -0.99 40.25 -7.17
N LEU A 742 -1.49 39.48 -8.14
CA LEU A 742 -2.42 39.99 -9.17
C LEU A 742 -3.72 40.55 -8.57
N VAL A 743 -4.28 39.89 -7.55
CA VAL A 743 -5.49 40.40 -6.87
C VAL A 743 -5.19 41.73 -6.14
N HIS A 744 -4.06 41.83 -5.43
CA HIS A 744 -3.67 43.07 -4.74
C HIS A 744 -3.31 44.22 -5.70
N LEU A 745 -2.85 43.90 -6.92
CA LEU A 745 -2.61 44.87 -8.00
C LEU A 745 -3.88 45.23 -8.81
N ASN A 746 -5.05 44.76 -8.37
CA ASN A 746 -6.33 44.95 -9.06
C ASN A 746 -6.37 44.37 -10.50
N GLN A 747 -5.51 43.38 -10.79
CA GLN A 747 -5.46 42.62 -12.05
C GLN A 747 -6.28 41.32 -11.93
N VAL A 748 -7.54 41.45 -11.53
CA VAL A 748 -8.39 40.32 -11.10
C VAL A 748 -8.68 39.31 -12.22
N GLU A 749 -8.83 39.76 -13.46
CA GLU A 749 -9.09 38.87 -14.61
C GLU A 749 -7.93 37.89 -14.84
N GLU A 750 -6.69 38.39 -14.80
CA GLU A 750 -5.49 37.57 -14.90
C GLU A 750 -5.35 36.65 -13.67
N ALA A 751 -5.66 37.14 -12.47
CA ALA A 751 -5.66 36.30 -11.27
C ALA A 751 -6.61 35.10 -11.40
N ILE A 752 -7.81 35.30 -11.95
CA ILE A 752 -8.78 34.22 -12.20
C ILE A 752 -8.19 33.16 -13.16
N LYS A 753 -7.50 33.56 -14.23
CA LYS A 753 -6.83 32.61 -15.15
C LYS A 753 -5.79 31.77 -14.42
N VAL A 754 -5.04 32.36 -13.47
CA VAL A 754 -4.07 31.63 -12.65
C VAL A 754 -4.77 30.67 -11.68
N PHE A 755 -5.85 31.09 -11.04
CA PHE A 755 -6.62 30.22 -10.16
C PHE A 755 -7.28 29.06 -10.91
N ASP A 756 -7.77 29.29 -12.13
CA ASP A 756 -8.27 28.23 -13.00
C ASP A 756 -7.15 27.23 -13.34
N LYS A 757 -5.91 27.69 -13.58
CA LYS A 757 -4.74 26.81 -13.75
C LYS A 757 -4.48 26.01 -12.48
N LEU A 758 -4.46 26.64 -11.30
CA LEU A 758 -4.26 25.96 -10.01
C LEU A 758 -5.34 24.91 -9.71
N ASP A 759 -6.60 25.23 -9.96
CA ASP A 759 -7.71 24.32 -9.70
C ASP A 759 -7.67 23.10 -10.63
N ARG A 760 -7.23 23.28 -11.89
CA ARG A 760 -6.95 22.19 -12.84
C ARG A 760 -5.78 21.32 -12.41
N LEU A 761 -4.69 21.91 -11.94
CA LEU A 761 -3.49 21.17 -11.48
C LEU A 761 -3.74 20.36 -10.22
N GLN A 762 -4.77 20.71 -9.45
CA GLN A 762 -5.17 20.02 -8.22
C GLN A 762 -4.09 19.97 -7.11
N VAL A 763 -3.14 20.89 -7.14
CA VAL A 763 -2.02 21.01 -6.19
C VAL A 763 -2.45 21.59 -4.83
N GLY A 764 -1.57 21.48 -3.83
CA GLY A 764 -1.74 22.09 -2.50
C GLY A 764 -2.41 21.21 -1.44
N GLY A 765 -2.69 19.93 -1.72
CA GLY A 765 -3.10 18.95 -0.70
C GLY A 765 -4.20 19.45 0.26
N TYR A 766 -3.95 19.41 1.57
CA TYR A 766 -4.85 19.93 2.61
C TYR A 766 -4.98 21.47 2.60
N ARG A 767 -3.95 22.19 2.11
CA ARG A 767 -3.94 23.65 1.98
C ARG A 767 -4.90 24.13 0.89
N ARG A 768 -5.38 23.23 0.03
CA ARG A 768 -6.25 23.56 -1.10
C ARG A 768 -7.56 24.25 -0.70
N SER A 769 -8.11 23.92 0.47
CA SER A 769 -9.35 24.50 1.00
C SER A 769 -9.14 25.43 2.19
N ARG A 770 -7.92 25.52 2.72
CA ARG A 770 -7.58 26.34 3.90
C ARG A 770 -7.39 27.79 3.47
N THR A 771 -7.81 28.77 4.29
CA THR A 771 -7.49 30.18 4.01
C THR A 771 -6.00 30.44 4.22
N LEU A 772 -5.30 30.80 3.15
CA LEU A 772 -3.85 31.05 3.18
C LEU A 772 -3.55 32.54 3.28
N PHE A 773 -4.19 33.35 2.45
CA PHE A 773 -4.04 34.81 2.46
C PHE A 773 -5.39 35.49 2.64
N LEU A 774 -5.37 36.69 3.22
CA LEU A 774 -6.50 37.62 3.16
C LEU A 774 -6.08 38.83 2.33
N LEU A 775 -7.01 39.37 1.55
CA LEU A 775 -6.77 40.66 0.91
C LEU A 775 -6.65 41.74 1.99
N CYS A 776 -5.53 42.47 1.96
CA CYS A 776 -5.23 43.50 2.94
C CYS A 776 -4.74 44.79 2.29
N ASP A 777 -4.81 45.87 3.05
CA ASP A 777 -4.22 47.16 2.67
C ASP A 777 -2.69 47.15 2.85
N ASN A 778 -2.06 48.28 2.49
CA ASN A 778 -0.61 48.46 2.58
C ASN A 778 -0.09 48.44 4.04
N GLN A 779 -0.97 48.45 5.05
CA GLN A 779 -0.61 48.30 6.46
C GLN A 779 -0.80 46.85 6.95
N GLY A 780 -1.16 45.92 6.07
CA GLY A 780 -1.44 44.53 6.41
C GLY A 780 -2.77 44.35 7.15
N LYS A 781 -3.68 45.33 7.10
CA LYS A 781 -5.00 45.22 7.69
C LYS A 781 -5.97 44.60 6.68
N PRO A 782 -6.67 43.50 7.04
CA PRO A 782 -7.57 42.85 6.11
C PRO A 782 -8.75 43.76 5.77
N GLU A 783 -9.03 43.88 4.49
CA GLU A 783 -10.10 44.74 4.00
C GLU A 783 -11.47 44.09 4.21
N GLN A 784 -12.50 44.93 4.37
CA GLN A 784 -13.88 44.47 4.49
C GLN A 784 -14.64 44.72 3.18
N PHE A 785 -15.35 43.70 2.75
CA PHE A 785 -16.16 43.70 1.54
C PHE A 785 -17.63 43.46 1.86
N SER A 786 -18.46 43.96 0.96
CA SER A 786 -19.87 43.62 0.84
C SER A 786 -20.17 43.42 -0.64
N ALA A 787 -20.97 42.43 -0.97
CA ALA A 787 -21.21 42.06 -2.35
C ALA A 787 -22.66 41.61 -2.56
N GLU A 788 -23.20 41.88 -3.75
CA GLU A 788 -24.59 41.59 -4.09
C GLU A 788 -24.74 40.12 -4.50
N PHE A 789 -25.67 39.38 -3.88
CA PHE A 789 -25.94 38.01 -4.29
C PHE A 789 -26.56 37.95 -5.70
N ARG A 790 -25.92 37.21 -6.61
CA ARG A 790 -26.35 37.07 -8.02
C ARG A 790 -26.73 35.65 -8.45
N GLY A 791 -26.71 34.68 -7.55
CA GLY A 791 -27.24 33.33 -7.81
C GLY A 791 -26.30 32.18 -7.40
N MET A 792 -26.71 30.97 -7.78
CA MET A 792 -26.07 29.69 -7.45
C MET A 792 -25.33 29.11 -8.66
N ARG A 793 -24.25 28.35 -8.46
CA ARG A 793 -23.54 27.64 -9.54
C ARG A 793 -23.88 26.16 -9.54
N GLY A 794 -24.71 25.72 -10.48
CA GLY A 794 -24.95 24.30 -10.73
C GLY A 794 -25.45 23.53 -9.49
N SER A 795 -25.19 22.23 -9.47
CA SER A 795 -25.59 21.32 -8.38
C SER A 795 -24.55 21.31 -7.25
N GLY A 796 -24.57 22.29 -6.35
CA GLY A 796 -23.73 22.26 -5.16
C GLY A 796 -23.92 23.47 -4.24
N ASP A 797 -23.47 23.35 -2.98
CA ASP A 797 -23.70 24.32 -1.89
C ASP A 797 -22.80 25.57 -1.97
N ARG A 798 -22.43 25.98 -3.18
CA ARG A 798 -21.58 27.16 -3.46
C ARG A 798 -22.36 28.24 -4.16
N TYR A 799 -22.37 29.41 -3.53
CA TYR A 799 -23.11 30.58 -3.94
C TYR A 799 -22.15 31.67 -4.42
N TYR A 800 -22.60 32.54 -5.33
CA TYR A 800 -21.79 33.66 -5.82
C TYR A 800 -22.39 35.00 -5.45
N VAL A 801 -21.54 35.88 -4.95
CA VAL A 801 -21.82 37.31 -4.82
C VAL A 801 -20.98 38.08 -5.84
N TRP A 802 -21.55 39.14 -6.39
CA TRP A 802 -20.87 40.06 -7.27
C TRP A 802 -20.33 41.22 -6.45
N SER A 803 -19.01 41.40 -6.48
CA SER A 803 -18.34 42.54 -5.86
C SER A 803 -18.05 43.57 -6.94
N ASP A 804 -18.74 44.72 -6.91
CA ASP A 804 -18.47 45.81 -7.85
C ASP A 804 -17.04 46.35 -7.72
N ARG A 805 -16.47 46.28 -6.51
CA ARG A 805 -15.09 46.70 -6.23
C ARG A 805 -14.07 45.80 -6.94
N LEU A 806 -14.31 44.49 -6.99
CA LEU A 806 -13.43 43.53 -7.67
C LEU A 806 -13.81 43.31 -9.14
N ARG A 807 -15.01 43.75 -9.56
CA ARG A 807 -15.64 43.44 -10.85
C ARG A 807 -15.65 41.94 -11.15
N ALA A 808 -15.83 41.12 -10.11
CA ALA A 808 -15.73 39.67 -10.18
C ALA A 808 -16.74 38.96 -9.26
N LYS A 809 -17.00 37.69 -9.59
CA LYS A 809 -17.80 36.78 -8.76
C LYS A 809 -16.94 36.22 -7.63
N VAL A 810 -17.41 36.34 -6.40
CA VAL A 810 -16.76 35.81 -5.19
C VAL A 810 -17.61 34.65 -4.66
N ALA A 811 -16.98 33.49 -4.45
CA ALA A 811 -17.67 32.32 -3.90
C ALA A 811 -17.93 32.49 -2.40
N PHE A 812 -19.04 31.95 -1.89
CA PHE A 812 -19.30 31.85 -0.46
C PHE A 812 -20.23 30.67 -0.12
N HIS A 813 -20.32 30.34 1.16
CA HIS A 813 -21.20 29.30 1.70
C HIS A 813 -22.28 29.93 2.59
N LEU A 814 -23.54 29.51 2.46
CA LEU A 814 -24.65 30.07 3.24
C LEU A 814 -24.49 29.84 4.74
N TYR A 815 -24.06 28.63 5.12
CA TYR A 815 -23.84 28.23 6.51
C TYR A 815 -22.80 29.12 7.21
N ASP A 816 -21.75 29.55 6.50
CA ASP A 816 -20.70 30.39 7.07
C ASP A 816 -21.22 31.79 7.47
N PHE A 817 -22.34 32.22 6.89
CA PHE A 817 -22.97 33.52 7.11
C PHE A 817 -24.28 33.42 7.92
N ASP A 818 -24.58 32.26 8.53
CA ASP A 818 -25.84 31.97 9.23
C ASP A 818 -27.10 32.22 8.37
N LEU A 819 -27.00 31.96 7.06
CA LEU A 819 -28.09 32.11 6.12
C LEU A 819 -28.69 30.75 5.76
N LYS A 820 -30.02 30.65 5.74
CA LYS A 820 -30.73 29.45 5.26
C LYS A 820 -31.10 29.55 3.78
N GLU A 821 -31.48 30.75 3.34
CA GLU A 821 -31.81 31.07 1.95
C GLU A 821 -31.42 32.52 1.63
N VAL A 822 -31.12 32.81 0.35
CA VAL A 822 -30.74 34.14 -0.12
C VAL A 822 -31.43 34.44 -1.44
N ARG A 823 -32.01 35.63 -1.55
CA ARG A 823 -32.65 36.12 -2.78
C ARG A 823 -31.68 36.99 -3.60
N PRO A 824 -31.73 36.94 -4.93
CA PRO A 824 -30.97 37.86 -5.79
C PRO A 824 -31.14 39.31 -5.35
N GLY A 825 -30.05 40.07 -5.34
CA GLY A 825 -30.04 41.47 -4.88
C GLY A 825 -29.78 41.68 -3.39
N LYS A 826 -29.76 40.62 -2.57
CA LYS A 826 -29.38 40.73 -1.16
C LYS A 826 -27.89 41.03 -1.03
N LEU A 827 -27.54 42.05 -0.25
CA LEU A 827 -26.16 42.35 0.11
C LEU A 827 -25.66 41.31 1.13
N ILE A 828 -24.54 40.66 0.83
CA ILE A 828 -23.84 39.71 1.69
C ILE A 828 -22.57 40.37 2.21
N GLY A 829 -22.40 40.38 3.54
CA GLY A 829 -21.28 41.02 4.22
C GLY A 829 -21.66 41.50 5.63
N PRO A 830 -20.72 42.07 6.38
CA PRO A 830 -19.32 42.27 6.00
C PRO A 830 -18.51 40.95 5.99
N PHE A 831 -17.54 40.84 5.08
CA PHE A 831 -16.62 39.70 4.98
C PHE A 831 -15.21 40.12 4.58
N HIS A 832 -14.23 39.26 4.84
CA HIS A 832 -12.87 39.37 4.29
C HIS A 832 -12.75 38.56 3.00
N LEU A 833 -11.95 39.06 2.05
CA LEU A 833 -11.65 38.31 0.84
C LEU A 833 -10.50 37.33 1.13
N ALA A 834 -10.86 36.07 1.33
CA ALA A 834 -9.92 34.99 1.60
C ALA A 834 -9.42 34.37 0.30
N ILE A 835 -8.15 33.94 0.27
CA ILE A 835 -7.48 33.35 -0.89
C ILE A 835 -6.93 31.97 -0.52
N ASN A 836 -7.19 30.98 -1.37
CA ASN A 836 -6.57 29.66 -1.33
C ASN A 836 -6.25 29.15 -2.75
N PHE A 837 -5.81 27.90 -2.89
CA PHE A 837 -5.48 27.31 -4.21
C PHE A 837 -6.67 27.19 -5.17
N ARG A 838 -7.93 27.30 -4.70
CA ARG A 838 -9.13 27.27 -5.55
C ARG A 838 -9.58 28.65 -6.02
N GLY A 839 -8.98 29.72 -5.49
CA GLY A 839 -9.38 31.10 -5.78
C GLY A 839 -9.68 31.91 -4.53
N PHE A 840 -10.28 33.07 -4.77
CA PHE A 840 -10.76 33.94 -3.71
C PHE A 840 -12.24 33.68 -3.37
N PHE A 841 -12.57 33.76 -2.10
CA PHE A 841 -13.90 33.51 -1.55
C PHE A 841 -14.18 34.45 -0.36
N ALA A 842 -15.46 34.61 -0.02
CA ALA A 842 -15.89 35.45 1.09
C ALA A 842 -15.80 34.66 2.39
N GLU A 843 -14.99 35.15 3.33
CA GLU A 843 -14.85 34.61 4.69
C GLU A 843 -15.49 35.57 5.71
N PRO A 844 -16.43 35.12 6.55
CA PRO A 844 -17.10 35.99 7.52
C PRO A 844 -16.12 36.50 8.59
N LEU A 845 -16.38 37.71 9.12
CA LEU A 845 -15.46 38.37 10.05
C LEU A 845 -15.14 37.57 11.33
N TRP A 846 -16.09 36.76 11.82
CA TRP A 846 -15.93 36.01 13.06
C TRP A 846 -14.84 34.93 12.98
N ARG A 847 -14.55 34.39 11.78
CA ARG A 847 -13.49 33.39 11.58
C ARG A 847 -12.08 33.97 11.75
N PHE A 848 -11.91 35.26 11.51
CA PHE A 848 -10.65 35.94 11.75
C PHE A 848 -10.41 36.14 13.26
N VAL A 849 -11.45 36.48 14.02
CA VAL A 849 -11.39 36.71 15.47
C VAL A 849 -11.09 35.43 16.27
N SER A 850 -11.62 34.28 15.86
CA SER A 850 -11.36 33.00 16.54
C SER A 850 -9.91 32.52 16.36
N SER A 851 -9.33 32.72 15.18
CA SER A 851 -7.95 32.30 14.88
C SER A 851 -6.87 32.98 15.75
N LYS A 852 -7.07 34.24 16.13
CA LYS A 852 -6.14 34.97 17.04
C LYS A 852 -6.21 34.50 18.49
N LYS A 853 -7.31 33.87 18.92
CA LYS A 853 -7.45 33.33 20.28
C LYS A 853 -6.76 31.97 20.43
N GLU A 854 -6.88 31.08 19.44
CA GLU A 854 -6.27 29.74 19.47
C GLU A 854 -4.73 29.78 19.33
N GLY A 855 -4.18 30.77 18.63
CA GLY A 855 -2.72 30.97 18.50
C GLY A 855 -2.00 31.37 19.80
N SER A 856 -2.73 31.81 20.84
CA SER A 856 -2.14 32.13 22.15
C SER A 856 -1.95 30.91 23.06
N THR A 857 -2.53 29.76 22.71
CA THR A 857 -2.52 28.51 23.49
C THR A 857 -1.65 27.40 22.88
N ARG A 858 -0.98 27.67 21.76
CA ARG A 858 0.05 26.80 21.18
C ARG A 858 1.31 27.61 20.90
N ARG A 859 2.07 27.89 21.95
CA ARG A 859 3.51 28.15 21.92
C ARG A 859 4.17 27.19 22.89
#